data_AF-A0A7K0VDL2-F1
#
_entry.id   AF-A0A7K0VDL2-F1
#
_cell.length_a   1.000
_cell.length_b   1.000
_cell.length_c   1.000
_cell.angle_alpha   90.00
_cell.angle_beta   90.00
_cell.angle_gamma   90.00
#
_symmetry.space_group_name_H-M   'P 1'
#
loop_
_entity.id
_entity.type
_entity.pdbx_description
1 polymer ?
#
loop_
_entity_poly.entity_id
_entity_poly.type
_entity_poly.pdbx_seq_one_letter_code
_entity_poly.pdbx_strand_id
1 'polypeptide(L)'
;MQHRNSHRGGRSWAALLPRLFLAAVLTGGWAMLAVGLPAQANSISAEDPAPDEPAVDAPADAPADEPAADEPAADEPAADEPAADDATDEEVTDEEVTDEEVTDEEATDEEVTNEEATNEEASVEPSEAPESESSDASVDEPVDATTDSGSAQVAISIEAEIGAPASGESVIVEASGLLPGSRATLLMFSTPQVVGEATADADGFLSMSVALPSDLPTGDHTLLLQAVDSEGNQIQQATGFSIAADGTIASITNNASTAGLKIPKISTNPKVPAYPVVVPLDTPAAVVATSIAGLTIATVVGVGLGGSVGGPSRGAPAGPSGGAIDTAVRGRADDLDDIYEANLPRRAGAAVALTGAGAAVAKISPLLSRTFNDAAPLRAFTGSFSLLLPLAALLLGIFAAISVGGRAEPAVLAFMIPLLVLGIFDALAGLIGAVAFAVVVALSGGIVDASSVRTLIGVGLIIVGPGLIASSFRDIRRRRTSGRAATWERLTDLVVVPLIGAWTTIAIIQALPSLGALDFPITQQARLLGLVAFISLILKVLLEEAAARKVPGRMRALSPTNLPDPSTAQQVVSAFVRTGAFLFIAAAFVGNVWQLWVAALLFLLPGLLALLSHRFKNSPALWQVIPDGVPLFVLMLVFGLLVSLILANALGDVPDFAQTQFLWMAVPGFLLALLGLVAREPKAGDTRWYTRPNMTMVYRVGGVVMLILACVLAIQV
;
A
#
# COMPACT_ATOMS: atom_id res chain seq x y z
N MET A 1 -37.70 -55.65 39.96
CA MET A 1 -36.44 -54.93 40.29
C MET A 1 -35.49 -55.21 39.11
N GLN A 2 -35.34 -54.28 38.16
CA GLN A 2 -34.41 -53.13 38.16
C GLN A 2 -32.94 -53.58 38.22
N HIS A 3 -32.00 -53.14 37.37
CA HIS A 3 -31.97 -51.99 36.45
C HIS A 3 -31.58 -52.35 35.00
N ARG A 4 -31.98 -51.51 34.04
CA ARG A 4 -31.64 -51.61 32.61
C ARG A 4 -31.09 -50.24 32.18
N ASN A 5 -29.76 -50.12 32.00
CA ASN A 5 -29.14 -48.84 31.64
C ASN A 5 -29.33 -48.51 30.15
N SER A 6 -29.63 -47.24 29.87
CA SER A 6 -29.89 -46.72 28.53
C SER A 6 -28.63 -46.10 27.91
N HIS A 7 -28.28 -46.53 26.69
CA HIS A 7 -27.36 -45.76 25.85
C HIS A 7 -28.08 -44.53 25.28
N ARG A 8 -27.60 -43.32 25.61
CA ARG A 8 -27.84 -42.11 24.80
C ARG A 8 -26.61 -41.88 23.92
N GLY A 9 -26.82 -41.83 22.59
CA GLY A 9 -25.75 -41.56 21.64
C GLY A 9 -25.40 -40.07 21.57
N GLY A 10 -24.15 -39.73 21.92
CA GLY A 10 -23.60 -38.40 21.65
C GLY A 10 -23.26 -38.25 20.17
N ARG A 11 -24.00 -37.38 19.45
CA ARG A 11 -23.59 -36.93 18.12
C ARG A 11 -22.42 -35.96 18.26
N SER A 12 -21.29 -36.27 17.66
CA SER A 12 -20.10 -35.42 17.70
C SER A 12 -20.26 -34.21 16.77
N TRP A 13 -20.18 -33.00 17.36
CA TRP A 13 -20.23 -31.73 16.63
C TRP A 13 -19.17 -31.60 15.52
N ALA A 14 -18.02 -32.27 15.69
CA ALA A 14 -16.93 -32.33 14.72
C ALA A 14 -17.32 -32.87 13.33
N ALA A 15 -18.44 -33.61 13.21
CA ALA A 15 -18.92 -34.15 11.93
C ALA A 15 -19.98 -33.28 11.23
N LEU A 16 -20.51 -32.24 11.91
CA LEU A 16 -21.58 -31.37 11.39
C LEU A 16 -21.03 -30.08 10.78
N LEU A 17 -20.02 -29.46 11.41
CA LEU A 17 -19.36 -28.25 10.91
C LEU A 17 -18.86 -28.36 9.45
N PRO A 18 -18.07 -29.36 9.04
CA PRO A 18 -17.62 -29.46 7.65
C PRO A 18 -18.76 -29.74 6.66
N ARG A 19 -19.91 -30.25 7.11
CA ARG A 19 -21.09 -30.47 6.27
C ARG A 19 -21.93 -29.20 6.09
N LEU A 20 -22.07 -28.39 7.13
CA LEU A 20 -22.69 -27.06 7.05
C LEU A 20 -21.85 -26.12 6.18
N PHE A 21 -20.51 -26.13 6.36
CA PHE A 21 -19.58 -25.35 5.56
C PHE A 21 -19.64 -25.74 4.07
N LEU A 22 -19.62 -27.05 3.77
CA LEU A 22 -19.73 -27.53 2.38
C LEU A 22 -21.12 -27.26 1.78
N ALA A 23 -22.19 -27.32 2.57
CA ALA A 23 -23.54 -26.98 2.11
C ALA A 23 -23.65 -25.50 1.72
N ALA A 24 -23.21 -24.58 2.58
CA ALA A 24 -23.24 -23.14 2.31
C ALA A 24 -22.45 -22.76 1.04
N VAL A 25 -21.25 -23.33 0.87
CA VAL A 25 -20.40 -23.12 -0.32
C VAL A 25 -21.06 -23.65 -1.60
N LEU A 26 -21.71 -24.82 -1.54
CA LEU A 26 -22.35 -25.43 -2.72
C LEU A 26 -23.68 -24.77 -3.10
N THR A 27 -24.50 -24.31 -2.15
CA THR A 27 -25.78 -23.64 -2.45
C THR A 27 -25.61 -22.19 -2.87
N GLY A 28 -24.60 -21.48 -2.35
CA GLY A 28 -24.30 -20.10 -2.76
C GLY A 28 -23.55 -20.01 -4.08
N GLY A 29 -22.52 -20.84 -4.29
CA GLY A 29 -21.58 -20.68 -5.40
C GLY A 29 -22.10 -21.01 -6.80
N TRP A 30 -23.14 -21.85 -6.93
CA TRP A 30 -23.64 -22.29 -8.24
C TRP A 30 -24.75 -21.41 -8.82
N ALA A 31 -25.51 -20.68 -7.99
CA ALA A 31 -26.59 -19.82 -8.47
C ALA A 31 -26.09 -18.56 -9.19
N MET A 32 -24.90 -18.06 -8.84
CA MET A 32 -24.35 -16.82 -9.42
C MET A 32 -23.54 -17.01 -10.71
N LEU A 33 -23.24 -18.25 -11.12
CA LEU A 33 -22.46 -18.54 -12.32
C LEU A 33 -23.30 -18.53 -13.63
N ALA A 34 -24.61 -18.29 -13.52
CA ALA A 34 -25.56 -18.29 -14.64
C ALA A 34 -26.00 -16.89 -15.10
N VAL A 35 -25.60 -15.82 -14.39
CA VAL A 35 -25.86 -14.43 -14.79
C VAL A 35 -24.55 -13.80 -15.26
N GLY A 36 -24.42 -13.60 -16.57
CA GLY A 36 -23.27 -12.90 -17.14
C GLY A 36 -23.29 -11.43 -16.72
N LEU A 37 -22.28 -11.00 -15.98
CA LEU A 37 -22.08 -9.59 -15.61
C LEU A 37 -21.13 -8.92 -16.62
N PRO A 38 -21.47 -7.71 -17.13
CA PRO A 38 -20.54 -6.91 -17.90
C PRO A 38 -19.41 -6.39 -16.98
N ALA A 39 -18.30 -5.96 -17.59
CA ALA A 39 -17.26 -5.25 -16.85
C ALA A 39 -17.84 -3.94 -16.29
N GLN A 40 -17.67 -3.70 -14.99
CA GLN A 40 -17.88 -2.36 -14.45
C GLN A 40 -16.79 -1.44 -15.00
N ALA A 41 -17.17 -0.64 -15.99
CA ALA A 41 -16.57 0.65 -16.24
C ALA A 41 -17.26 1.67 -15.31
N ASN A 42 -16.49 2.55 -14.67
CA ASN A 42 -17.06 3.75 -14.05
C ASN A 42 -17.50 4.72 -15.16
N SER A 43 -18.66 4.46 -15.75
CA SER A 43 -19.36 5.39 -16.64
C SER A 43 -20.66 5.81 -15.98
N ILE A 44 -20.66 7.00 -15.37
CA ILE A 44 -21.88 7.67 -14.93
C ILE A 44 -22.56 8.18 -16.21
N SER A 45 -23.53 7.44 -16.72
CA SER A 45 -24.42 7.88 -17.80
C SER A 45 -25.84 8.06 -17.28
N ALA A 46 -26.55 9.02 -17.85
CA ALA A 46 -27.80 9.55 -17.31
C ALA A 46 -28.95 8.53 -17.30
N GLU A 47 -29.79 8.62 -16.27
CA GLU A 47 -31.14 8.04 -16.28
C GLU A 47 -32.09 8.98 -17.01
N ASP A 48 -32.84 8.42 -17.96
CA ASP A 48 -33.92 9.08 -18.70
C ASP A 48 -35.21 9.05 -17.84
N PRO A 49 -36.08 10.09 -17.89
CA PRO A 49 -37.14 10.23 -16.91
C PRO A 49 -38.34 9.31 -17.18
N ALA A 50 -38.93 8.77 -16.10
CA ALA A 50 -40.17 8.01 -16.16
C ALA A 50 -41.38 8.92 -16.45
N PRO A 51 -42.41 8.43 -17.19
CA PRO A 51 -43.63 9.19 -17.45
C PRO A 51 -44.64 9.10 -16.30
N ASP A 52 -45.44 10.15 -16.14
CA ASP A 52 -46.51 10.28 -15.14
C ASP A 52 -47.64 9.23 -15.29
N GLU A 53 -48.18 8.74 -14.16
CA GLU A 53 -49.61 8.37 -14.03
C GLU A 53 -50.12 8.64 -12.59
N PRO A 54 -51.44 8.81 -12.38
CA PRO A 54 -51.96 9.76 -11.38
C PRO A 54 -52.39 9.18 -10.02
N ALA A 55 -52.66 10.10 -9.08
CA ALA A 55 -53.08 9.83 -7.70
C ALA A 55 -54.44 9.12 -7.55
N VAL A 56 -54.55 8.27 -6.52
CA VAL A 56 -55.82 7.73 -5.97
C VAL A 56 -55.74 7.68 -4.43
N ASP A 57 -56.90 7.81 -3.78
CA ASP A 57 -57.12 8.21 -2.39
C ASP A 57 -56.57 7.33 -1.24
N ALA A 58 -56.47 7.96 -0.05
CA ALA A 58 -56.26 7.34 1.26
C ALA A 58 -57.54 6.62 1.79
N PRO A 59 -57.46 5.80 2.85
CA PRO A 59 -57.44 6.28 4.26
C PRO A 59 -56.30 5.64 5.09
N ALA A 60 -55.65 6.33 6.04
CA ALA A 60 -56.17 6.81 7.34
C ALA A 60 -56.65 5.68 8.28
N ASP A 61 -55.75 5.22 9.18
CA ASP A 61 -56.10 4.86 10.57
C ASP A 61 -54.84 4.78 11.47
N ALA A 62 -55.00 5.28 12.69
CA ALA A 62 -54.11 5.24 13.85
C ALA A 62 -55.04 5.12 15.10
N PRO A 63 -54.59 4.80 16.34
CA PRO A 63 -53.23 5.01 16.88
C PRO A 63 -52.74 3.93 17.89
N ALA A 64 -51.61 4.26 18.54
CA ALA A 64 -51.21 3.94 19.94
C ALA A 64 -51.22 2.48 20.45
N ASP A 65 -50.06 2.04 20.97
CA ASP A 65 -49.83 1.97 22.43
C ASP A 65 -48.36 1.63 22.75
N GLU A 66 -47.72 2.42 23.61
CA GLU A 66 -46.53 2.01 24.36
C GLU A 66 -46.95 1.16 25.57
N PRO A 67 -46.03 0.37 26.14
CA PRO A 67 -45.77 0.61 27.55
C PRO A 67 -44.29 0.57 27.94
N ALA A 68 -43.92 1.48 28.84
CA ALA A 68 -42.68 1.42 29.61
C ALA A 68 -42.78 0.42 30.77
N ALA A 69 -41.64 -0.14 31.16
CA ALA A 69 -41.38 -0.81 32.44
C ALA A 69 -39.85 -0.77 32.66
N ASP A 70 -39.36 0.13 33.50
CA ASP A 70 -39.13 -0.06 34.95
C ASP A 70 -37.76 -0.70 35.26
N GLU A 71 -36.82 0.14 35.68
CA GLU A 71 -35.62 -0.26 36.42
C GLU A 71 -35.97 -0.70 37.84
N PRO A 72 -35.11 -1.52 38.46
CA PRO A 72 -34.81 -1.35 39.88
C PRO A 72 -33.31 -1.12 40.13
N ALA A 73 -33.01 -0.08 40.90
CA ALA A 73 -31.72 0.16 41.54
C ALA A 73 -31.57 -0.64 42.85
N ALA A 74 -30.44 -0.43 43.56
CA ALA A 74 -29.98 -1.07 44.82
C ALA A 74 -29.24 -2.41 44.61
N ASP A 75 -28.11 -2.72 45.27
CA ASP A 75 -27.35 -2.03 46.33
C ASP A 75 -25.83 -2.26 46.18
N GLU A 76 -25.01 -1.32 46.67
CA GLU A 76 -23.60 -1.58 47.02
C GLU A 76 -23.51 -2.37 48.34
N PRO A 77 -22.38 -3.06 48.58
CA PRO A 77 -21.63 -2.67 49.78
C PRO A 77 -20.11 -2.54 49.54
N ALA A 78 -19.51 -1.65 50.31
CA ALA A 78 -18.08 -1.33 50.32
C ALA A 78 -17.26 -2.17 51.34
N ALA A 79 -15.93 -1.95 51.31
CA ALA A 79 -14.91 -2.38 52.29
C ALA A 79 -14.55 -3.89 52.26
N ASP A 80 -13.28 -4.32 52.36
CA ASP A 80 -12.14 -3.79 53.13
C ASP A 80 -10.77 -4.09 52.45
N GLU A 81 -9.76 -3.25 52.72
CA GLU A 81 -8.34 -3.62 52.58
C GLU A 81 -7.91 -4.55 53.74
N PRO A 82 -6.75 -5.23 53.62
CA PRO A 82 -5.67 -4.79 54.51
C PRO A 82 -4.27 -4.80 53.88
N ALA A 83 -3.45 -3.84 54.33
CA ALA A 83 -2.00 -3.87 54.18
C ALA A 83 -1.31 -4.33 55.47
N ALA A 84 -0.28 -5.17 55.33
CA ALA A 84 0.85 -5.39 56.24
C ALA A 84 1.86 -6.25 55.45
N ASP A 85 3.06 -5.76 55.12
CA ASP A 85 4.27 -5.78 55.98
C ASP A 85 4.67 -7.18 56.46
N ASP A 86 5.73 -7.73 55.86
CA ASP A 86 6.89 -8.22 56.63
C ASP A 86 8.16 -8.20 55.77
N ALA A 87 9.31 -7.94 56.39
CA ALA A 87 10.63 -7.86 55.76
C ALA A 87 11.70 -8.44 56.69
N THR A 88 12.68 -9.16 56.12
CA THR A 88 13.95 -9.70 56.67
C THR A 88 14.30 -10.98 55.90
N ASP A 89 15.55 -11.41 55.71
CA ASP A 89 16.83 -10.69 55.75
C ASP A 89 17.87 -11.41 54.86
N GLU A 90 18.99 -10.72 54.65
CA GLU A 90 20.33 -11.11 54.19
C GLU A 90 20.68 -12.60 53.88
N GLU A 91 21.44 -12.81 52.80
CA GLU A 91 22.82 -13.31 52.93
C GLU A 91 23.76 -12.63 51.92
N VAL A 92 24.99 -12.38 52.36
CA VAL A 92 26.09 -11.73 51.64
C VAL A 92 27.22 -12.73 51.43
N THR A 93 27.85 -12.73 50.25
CA THR A 93 29.24 -13.20 50.09
C THR A 93 29.98 -12.34 49.07
N ASP A 94 30.92 -11.54 49.57
CA ASP A 94 32.10 -11.04 48.86
C ASP A 94 33.05 -12.23 48.53
N GLU A 95 34.20 -12.16 47.86
CA GLU A 95 35.01 -11.08 47.28
C GLU A 95 36.02 -11.77 46.30
N GLU A 96 36.50 -11.11 45.25
CA GLU A 96 37.96 -11.04 44.96
C GLU A 96 38.28 -10.04 43.83
N VAL A 97 39.39 -9.32 44.03
CA VAL A 97 39.92 -8.25 43.18
C VAL A 97 41.44 -8.46 43.05
N THR A 98 41.99 -8.24 41.85
CA THR A 98 43.35 -7.73 41.55
C THR A 98 43.35 -7.32 40.06
N ASP A 99 43.67 -6.09 39.67
CA ASP A 99 45.00 -5.43 39.59
C ASP A 99 45.90 -6.07 38.50
N GLU A 100 46.63 -5.37 37.64
CA GLU A 100 46.87 -3.93 37.40
C GLU A 100 47.48 -3.77 35.97
N GLU A 101 47.30 -2.62 35.30
CA GLU A 101 48.44 -1.76 34.85
C GLU A 101 47.95 -0.49 34.12
N VAL A 102 48.65 0.61 34.40
CA VAL A 102 48.45 1.96 33.85
C VAL A 102 49.81 2.45 33.33
N THR A 103 49.82 3.19 32.22
CA THR A 103 50.91 4.13 31.88
C THR A 103 50.38 5.34 31.13
N ASP A 104 50.61 6.52 31.72
CA ASP A 104 50.64 7.85 31.09
C ASP A 104 51.98 8.02 30.30
N GLU A 105 52.40 9.13 29.68
CA GLU A 105 52.00 10.55 29.67
C GLU A 105 51.89 11.03 28.17
N GLU A 106 51.73 12.28 27.73
CA GLU A 106 51.87 13.63 28.30
C GLU A 106 50.93 14.64 27.58
N ALA A 107 50.78 15.85 28.14
CA ALA A 107 49.97 16.94 27.60
C ALA A 107 50.83 18.09 27.02
N THR A 108 50.24 18.94 26.17
CA THR A 108 50.72 20.32 25.93
C THR A 108 49.54 21.28 25.77
N ASP A 109 49.52 22.32 26.59
CA ASP A 109 48.50 23.38 26.65
C ASP A 109 48.84 24.62 25.77
N GLU A 110 47.91 25.57 25.78
CA GLU A 110 48.00 26.99 25.35
C GLU A 110 47.98 27.24 23.82
N GLU A 111 47.37 28.31 23.29
CA GLU A 111 46.93 29.57 23.92
C GLU A 111 45.62 30.12 23.29
N VAL A 112 44.98 31.09 23.97
CA VAL A 112 43.75 31.80 23.55
C VAL A 112 44.10 33.18 22.98
N THR A 113 43.42 33.64 21.92
CA THR A 113 43.24 35.10 21.66
C THR A 113 41.95 35.39 20.89
N ASN A 114 41.33 36.54 21.22
CA ASN A 114 40.18 37.16 20.54
C ASN A 114 40.68 38.28 19.58
N GLU A 115 39.75 39.12 19.10
CA GLU A 115 39.94 40.39 18.35
C GLU A 115 40.17 40.22 16.83
N GLU A 116 39.62 41.06 15.93
CA GLU A 116 38.61 42.12 16.01
C GLU A 116 37.99 42.33 14.60
N ALA A 117 36.92 43.13 14.48
CA ALA A 117 36.29 43.47 13.20
C ALA A 117 36.84 44.76 12.58
N THR A 118 37.01 44.80 11.26
CA THR A 118 37.11 46.05 10.49
C THR A 118 36.50 45.95 9.09
N ASN A 119 35.82 47.02 8.68
CA ASN A 119 35.45 47.31 7.30
C ASN A 119 36.69 47.64 6.46
N GLU A 120 36.61 47.44 5.14
CA GLU A 120 37.22 48.36 4.19
C GLU A 120 36.31 48.55 2.96
N GLU A 121 35.92 49.79 2.69
CA GLU A 121 35.29 50.21 1.44
C GLU A 121 36.36 50.37 0.34
N ALA A 122 35.99 50.12 -0.92
CA ALA A 122 36.76 50.60 -2.06
C ALA A 122 35.81 51.19 -3.12
N SER A 123 35.67 52.51 -3.07
CA SER A 123 34.95 53.31 -4.07
C SER A 123 35.74 53.42 -5.38
N VAL A 124 35.05 53.29 -6.52
CA VAL A 124 35.44 53.94 -7.78
C VAL A 124 34.18 54.46 -8.46
N GLU A 125 34.12 55.78 -8.65
CA GLU A 125 33.07 56.53 -9.37
C GLU A 125 33.68 57.23 -10.61
N PRO A 126 32.98 58.09 -11.37
CA PRO A 126 32.38 57.75 -12.67
C PRO A 126 33.12 58.35 -13.90
N SER A 127 32.57 58.13 -15.10
CA SER A 127 32.92 58.88 -16.32
C SER A 127 31.66 59.43 -16.99
N GLU A 128 31.68 60.72 -17.35
CA GLU A 128 30.52 61.49 -17.84
C GLU A 128 30.34 61.50 -19.37
N ALA A 129 29.09 61.78 -19.77
CA ALA A 129 28.69 62.65 -20.91
C ALA A 129 28.92 62.19 -22.38
N PRO A 130 28.15 62.73 -23.37
CA PRO A 130 27.23 63.88 -23.27
C PRO A 130 25.77 63.68 -23.76
N GLU A 131 24.97 64.71 -23.45
CA GLU A 131 23.66 65.10 -24.02
C GLU A 131 23.79 65.35 -25.55
N SER A 132 22.75 65.46 -26.40
CA SER A 132 21.33 65.86 -26.30
C SER A 132 20.56 65.26 -27.51
N GLU A 133 19.22 65.22 -27.60
CA GLU A 133 18.34 66.33 -28.03
C GLU A 133 16.87 66.05 -27.65
N SER A 134 16.08 67.13 -27.54
CA SER A 134 14.65 67.13 -27.20
C SER A 134 13.72 67.03 -28.40
N SER A 135 12.58 66.37 -28.25
CA SER A 135 11.33 66.78 -28.91
C SER A 135 10.11 66.52 -28.01
N ASP A 136 9.05 67.29 -28.26
CA ASP A 136 7.94 67.60 -27.34
C ASP A 136 6.58 67.13 -27.92
N ALA A 137 5.58 67.04 -27.03
CA ALA A 137 4.17 66.75 -27.29
C ALA A 137 3.83 65.31 -27.80
N SER A 138 2.68 64.72 -27.46
CA SER A 138 1.50 65.22 -26.74
C SER A 138 0.84 64.14 -25.88
N VAL A 139 0.20 64.58 -24.79
CA VAL A 139 -0.60 63.77 -23.86
C VAL A 139 -1.76 63.06 -24.55
N ASP A 140 -1.96 61.78 -24.25
CA ASP A 140 -3.26 61.12 -24.27
C ASP A 140 -3.51 60.56 -22.86
N GLU A 141 -4.75 60.61 -22.37
CA GLU A 141 -5.06 60.42 -20.95
C GLU A 141 -4.88 58.95 -20.50
N PRO A 142 -4.30 58.67 -19.31
CA PRO A 142 -4.47 57.37 -18.69
C PRO A 142 -5.93 57.22 -18.28
N VAL A 143 -6.62 56.25 -18.88
CA VAL A 143 -7.98 55.85 -18.45
C VAL A 143 -7.93 55.49 -16.97
N ASP A 144 -8.71 56.19 -16.16
CA ASP A 144 -8.82 55.97 -14.72
C ASP A 144 -9.54 54.64 -14.42
N ALA A 145 -8.79 53.55 -14.60
CA ALA A 145 -9.18 52.22 -14.18
C ALA A 145 -8.91 52.09 -12.67
N THR A 146 -9.78 52.70 -11.87
CA THR A 146 -10.07 52.22 -10.52
C THR A 146 -10.75 50.85 -10.63
N THR A 147 -9.97 49.83 -10.97
CA THR A 147 -10.38 48.43 -10.82
C THR A 147 -10.64 48.17 -9.35
N ASP A 148 -11.82 47.62 -9.08
CA ASP A 148 -12.16 47.02 -7.81
C ASP A 148 -11.28 45.77 -7.58
N SER A 149 -10.10 45.98 -6.98
CA SER A 149 -9.04 44.97 -6.84
C SER A 149 -9.38 43.81 -5.88
N GLY A 150 -10.63 43.69 -5.43
CA GLY A 150 -11.10 42.54 -4.64
C GLY A 150 -11.57 41.36 -5.48
N SER A 151 -12.17 41.59 -6.66
CA SER A 151 -12.78 40.51 -7.44
C SER A 151 -11.86 39.97 -8.53
N ALA A 152 -11.59 38.66 -8.50
CA ALA A 152 -10.85 37.98 -9.56
C ALA A 152 -11.60 38.05 -10.90
N GLN A 153 -10.93 38.48 -11.96
CA GLN A 153 -11.50 38.55 -13.31
C GLN A 153 -10.97 37.38 -14.13
N VAL A 154 -11.86 36.65 -14.82
CA VAL A 154 -11.49 35.46 -15.61
C VAL A 154 -12.15 35.50 -16.99
N ALA A 155 -11.32 35.45 -18.02
CA ALA A 155 -11.72 35.29 -19.41
C ALA A 155 -11.23 33.93 -19.94
N ILE A 156 -12.14 33.15 -20.51
CA ILE A 156 -11.83 31.93 -21.28
C ILE A 156 -12.26 32.23 -22.72
N SER A 157 -11.29 32.35 -23.62
CA SER A 157 -11.51 32.54 -25.06
C SER A 157 -11.06 31.29 -25.81
N ILE A 158 -11.90 30.81 -26.72
CA ILE A 158 -11.48 29.82 -27.71
C ILE A 158 -11.02 30.63 -28.92
N GLU A 159 -9.78 30.43 -29.37
CA GLU A 159 -9.11 31.22 -30.41
C GLU A 159 -9.55 30.79 -31.83
N ALA A 160 -10.86 30.54 -31.99
CA ALA A 160 -11.45 29.83 -33.11
C ALA A 160 -12.69 30.55 -33.66
N GLU A 161 -12.82 30.57 -34.98
CA GLU A 161 -14.06 31.04 -35.63
C GLU A 161 -15.12 29.92 -35.67
N ILE A 162 -16.40 30.30 -35.65
CA ILE A 162 -17.50 29.35 -35.85
C ILE A 162 -17.38 28.76 -37.27
N GLY A 163 -17.30 27.43 -37.36
CA GLY A 163 -16.97 26.68 -38.57
C GLY A 163 -15.50 26.24 -38.70
N ALA A 164 -14.62 26.64 -37.78
CA ALA A 164 -13.27 26.08 -37.68
C ALA A 164 -13.30 24.63 -37.16
N PRO A 165 -12.34 23.76 -37.54
CA PRO A 165 -12.24 22.41 -36.99
C PRO A 165 -11.93 22.45 -35.49
N ALA A 166 -12.69 21.72 -34.67
CA ALA A 166 -12.55 21.78 -33.21
C ALA A 166 -11.30 21.08 -32.65
N SER A 167 -10.70 20.17 -33.43
CA SER A 167 -9.59 19.32 -32.99
C SER A 167 -8.24 20.05 -33.03
N GLY A 168 -7.60 20.21 -31.86
CA GLY A 168 -6.25 20.79 -31.75
C GLY A 168 -6.21 22.32 -31.72
N GLU A 169 -7.37 22.96 -31.68
CA GLU A 169 -7.54 24.41 -31.71
C GLU A 169 -7.23 25.04 -30.34
N SER A 170 -6.64 26.24 -30.32
CA SER A 170 -6.19 26.88 -29.08
C SER A 170 -7.35 27.43 -28.23
N VAL A 171 -7.33 27.11 -26.94
CA VAL A 171 -8.06 27.82 -25.88
C VAL A 171 -7.06 28.70 -25.14
N ILE A 172 -7.32 30.00 -25.10
CA ILE A 172 -6.60 30.95 -24.25
C ILE A 172 -7.43 31.17 -22.98
N VAL A 173 -6.79 31.10 -21.83
CA VAL A 173 -7.39 31.49 -20.55
C VAL A 173 -6.53 32.56 -19.93
N GLU A 174 -7.15 33.70 -19.64
CA GLU A 174 -6.54 34.82 -18.93
C GLU A 174 -7.31 35.05 -17.63
N ALA A 175 -6.58 35.22 -16.52
CA ALA A 175 -7.16 35.51 -15.23
C ALA A 175 -6.29 36.49 -14.45
N SER A 176 -6.92 37.38 -13.69
CA SER A 176 -6.26 38.35 -12.80
C SER A 176 -6.95 38.38 -11.43
N GLY A 177 -6.23 38.83 -10.41
CA GLY A 177 -6.72 38.82 -9.03
C GLY A 177 -6.77 37.41 -8.42
N LEU A 178 -6.00 36.46 -8.95
CA LEU A 178 -5.83 35.13 -8.36
C LEU A 178 -4.90 35.18 -7.14
N LEU A 179 -4.99 34.19 -6.26
CA LEU A 179 -4.01 34.01 -5.18
C LEU A 179 -2.61 33.71 -5.77
N PRO A 180 -1.58 34.54 -5.52
CA PRO A 180 -0.24 34.32 -6.07
C PRO A 180 0.33 32.93 -5.72
N GLY A 181 0.91 32.25 -6.71
CA GLY A 181 1.45 30.90 -6.54
C GLY A 181 0.40 29.77 -6.42
N SER A 182 -0.91 30.07 -6.52
CA SER A 182 -1.95 29.04 -6.59
C SER A 182 -2.08 28.44 -8.00
N ARG A 183 -2.55 27.20 -8.10
CA ARG A 183 -2.89 26.55 -9.37
C ARG A 183 -4.28 26.99 -9.85
N ALA A 184 -4.38 27.30 -11.14
CA ALA A 184 -5.63 27.18 -11.90
C ALA A 184 -5.61 25.91 -12.78
N THR A 185 -6.76 25.22 -12.85
CA THR A 185 -6.94 23.96 -13.59
C THR A 185 -8.08 24.13 -14.59
N LEU A 186 -7.83 23.87 -15.87
CA LEU A 186 -8.83 23.87 -16.93
C LEU A 186 -9.34 22.44 -17.16
N LEU A 187 -10.63 22.24 -16.90
CA LEU A 187 -11.37 20.99 -17.08
C LEU A 187 -12.23 21.06 -18.35
N MET A 188 -12.38 19.92 -19.03
CA MET A 188 -13.36 19.70 -20.10
C MET A 188 -14.47 18.78 -19.60
N PHE A 189 -15.72 19.20 -19.81
CA PHE A 189 -16.92 18.42 -19.54
C PHE A 189 -17.61 18.03 -20.83
N SER A 190 -17.29 16.81 -21.27
CA SER A 190 -18.12 15.93 -22.10
C SER A 190 -17.93 14.50 -21.58
N THR A 191 -16.66 14.10 -21.49
CA THR A 191 -16.13 13.22 -20.42
C THR A 191 -15.22 14.06 -19.53
N PRO A 192 -15.41 14.10 -18.19
CA PRO A 192 -14.60 14.94 -17.31
C PRO A 192 -13.10 14.64 -17.40
N GLN A 193 -12.31 15.59 -17.90
CA GLN A 193 -10.85 15.47 -17.98
C GLN A 193 -10.14 16.81 -17.76
N VAL A 194 -8.95 16.79 -17.18
CA VAL A 194 -8.07 17.96 -17.08
C VAL A 194 -7.37 18.16 -18.42
N VAL A 195 -7.48 19.35 -19.00
CA VAL A 195 -6.86 19.71 -20.30
C VAL A 195 -5.63 20.60 -20.10
N GLY A 196 -5.62 21.41 -19.03
CA GLY A 196 -4.51 22.33 -18.76
C GLY A 196 -4.37 22.71 -17.29
N GLU A 197 -3.16 23.10 -16.92
CA GLU A 197 -2.80 23.65 -15.61
C GLU A 197 -1.88 24.86 -15.82
N ALA A 198 -2.04 25.89 -15.00
CA ALA A 198 -1.03 26.93 -14.82
C ALA A 198 -1.02 27.39 -13.36
N THR A 199 0.04 28.11 -12.99
CA THR A 199 0.20 28.68 -11.65
C THR A 199 0.15 30.20 -11.77
N ALA A 200 -0.64 30.86 -10.92
CA ALA A 200 -0.69 32.31 -10.87
C ALA A 200 0.68 32.87 -10.49
N ASP A 201 1.10 33.94 -11.14
CA ASP A 201 2.38 34.60 -10.89
C ASP A 201 2.37 35.41 -9.58
N ALA A 202 3.41 36.21 -9.36
CA ALA A 202 3.55 37.01 -8.14
C ALA A 202 2.50 38.13 -8.03
N ASP A 203 1.94 38.58 -9.17
CA ASP A 203 0.96 39.67 -9.26
C ASP A 203 -0.48 39.13 -9.27
N GLY A 204 -0.66 37.81 -9.16
CA GLY A 204 -1.97 37.14 -9.22
C GLY A 204 -2.55 37.08 -10.63
N PHE A 205 -1.70 37.22 -11.66
CA PHE A 205 -2.08 37.05 -13.06
C PHE A 205 -1.75 35.63 -13.55
N LEU A 206 -2.50 35.18 -14.55
CA LEU A 206 -2.33 33.89 -15.19
C LEU A 206 -2.76 33.98 -16.65
N SER A 207 -1.90 33.50 -17.54
CA SER A 207 -2.23 33.24 -18.93
C SER A 207 -1.82 31.81 -19.28
N MET A 208 -2.73 31.03 -19.87
CA MET A 208 -2.43 29.70 -20.43
C MET A 208 -3.02 29.58 -21.84
N SER A 209 -2.31 28.84 -22.70
CA SER A 209 -2.81 28.42 -24.01
C SER A 209 -2.81 26.89 -24.07
N VAL A 210 -3.95 26.31 -24.40
CA VAL A 210 -4.22 24.87 -24.30
C VAL A 210 -4.97 24.40 -25.55
N ALA A 211 -4.43 23.44 -26.29
CA ALA A 211 -5.11 22.87 -27.45
C ALA A 211 -6.29 21.98 -27.03
N LEU A 212 -7.43 22.11 -27.72
CA LEU A 212 -8.58 21.22 -27.57
C LEU A 212 -8.21 19.77 -27.95
N PRO A 213 -8.66 18.76 -27.19
CA PRO A 213 -8.44 17.35 -27.54
C PRO A 213 -8.95 17.02 -28.95
N SER A 214 -8.23 16.16 -29.67
CA SER A 214 -8.56 15.80 -31.05
C SER A 214 -9.62 14.70 -31.18
N ASP A 215 -10.05 14.11 -30.07
CA ASP A 215 -11.00 13.01 -29.96
C ASP A 215 -12.35 13.42 -29.35
N LEU A 216 -12.66 14.73 -29.33
CA LEU A 216 -13.92 15.23 -28.83
C LEU A 216 -15.11 14.69 -29.67
N PRO A 217 -16.13 14.07 -29.04
CA PRO A 217 -17.32 13.62 -29.74
C PRO A 217 -18.16 14.80 -30.24
N THR A 218 -19.06 14.56 -31.19
CA THR A 218 -20.03 15.57 -31.65
C THR A 218 -21.07 15.84 -30.56
N GLY A 219 -21.37 17.10 -30.25
CA GLY A 219 -22.33 17.49 -29.21
C GLY A 219 -21.92 18.73 -28.44
N ASP A 220 -22.51 18.93 -27.26
CA ASP A 220 -22.19 20.04 -26.37
C ASP A 220 -21.05 19.68 -25.41
N HIS A 221 -20.17 20.64 -25.17
CA HIS A 221 -19.02 20.58 -24.27
C HIS A 221 -19.00 21.80 -23.36
N THR A 222 -18.38 21.68 -22.19
CA THR A 222 -18.13 22.83 -21.31
C THR A 222 -16.69 22.82 -20.80
N LEU A 223 -15.95 23.88 -21.12
CA LEU A 223 -14.69 24.20 -20.44
C LEU A 223 -15.02 24.83 -19.08
N LEU A 224 -14.31 24.43 -18.03
CA LEU A 224 -14.42 24.97 -16.68
C LEU A 224 -13.03 25.25 -16.13
N LEU A 225 -12.73 26.51 -15.84
CA LEU A 225 -11.58 26.87 -15.01
C LEU A 225 -11.95 26.74 -13.54
N GLN A 226 -11.16 26.01 -12.78
CA GLN A 226 -11.11 26.07 -11.31
C GLN A 226 -9.86 26.84 -10.89
N ALA A 227 -10.01 27.87 -10.07
CA ALA A 227 -8.89 28.62 -9.51
C ALA A 227 -9.22 29.16 -8.11
N VAL A 228 -8.36 30.01 -7.55
CA VAL A 228 -8.57 30.67 -6.25
C VAL A 228 -8.33 32.17 -6.41
N ASP A 229 -9.26 32.99 -5.89
CA ASP A 229 -9.08 34.45 -5.84
C ASP A 229 -8.07 34.88 -4.77
N SER A 230 -7.67 36.15 -4.79
CA SER A 230 -6.73 36.74 -3.83
C SER A 230 -7.16 36.65 -2.36
N GLU A 231 -8.45 36.46 -2.09
CA GLU A 231 -9.02 36.28 -0.75
C GLU A 231 -8.96 34.82 -0.25
N GLY A 232 -8.72 33.86 -1.16
CA GLY A 232 -8.64 32.43 -0.87
C GLY A 232 -9.92 31.65 -1.18
N ASN A 233 -10.94 32.27 -1.79
CA ASN A 233 -12.16 31.58 -2.20
C ASN A 233 -11.95 30.82 -3.52
N GLN A 234 -12.62 29.68 -3.69
CA GLN A 234 -12.60 28.96 -4.97
C GLN A 234 -13.48 29.66 -5.99
N ILE A 235 -12.90 29.98 -7.15
CA ILE A 235 -13.62 30.50 -8.31
C ILE A 235 -13.80 29.42 -9.37
N GLN A 236 -14.96 29.45 -10.03
CA GLN A 236 -15.36 28.51 -11.07
C GLN A 236 -15.95 29.29 -12.24
N GLN A 237 -15.25 29.28 -13.39
CA GLN A 237 -15.65 30.03 -14.58
C GLN A 237 -15.79 29.07 -15.76
N ALA A 238 -16.92 29.13 -16.47
CA ALA A 238 -17.25 28.17 -17.52
C ALA A 238 -17.55 28.79 -18.88
N THR A 239 -17.08 28.14 -19.95
CA THR A 239 -17.40 28.47 -21.34
C THR A 239 -17.86 27.21 -22.06
N GLY A 240 -19.10 27.23 -22.56
CA GLY A 240 -19.69 26.15 -23.34
C GLY A 240 -19.33 26.29 -24.81
N PHE A 241 -19.24 25.17 -25.53
CA PHE A 241 -19.14 25.18 -26.99
C PHE A 241 -19.74 23.88 -27.56
N SER A 242 -20.14 23.89 -28.82
CA SER A 242 -20.74 22.71 -29.47
C SER A 242 -19.98 22.30 -30.73
N ILE A 243 -19.80 21.00 -30.94
CA ILE A 243 -19.15 20.42 -32.12
C ILE A 243 -20.22 19.81 -33.04
N ALA A 244 -20.28 20.31 -34.28
CA ALA A 244 -21.16 19.80 -35.32
C ALA A 244 -20.74 18.42 -35.84
N ALA A 245 -21.63 17.76 -36.58
CA ALA A 245 -21.42 16.43 -37.15
C ALA A 245 -20.27 16.33 -38.18
N ASP A 246 -19.76 17.47 -38.65
CA ASP A 246 -18.59 17.59 -39.54
C ASP A 246 -17.27 17.84 -38.79
N GLY A 247 -17.30 17.92 -37.45
CA GLY A 247 -16.14 18.17 -36.59
C GLY A 247 -15.79 19.65 -36.41
N THR A 248 -16.66 20.57 -36.84
CA THR A 248 -16.44 22.02 -36.67
C THR A 248 -17.11 22.59 -35.42
N ILE A 249 -16.60 23.71 -34.89
CA ILE A 249 -17.20 24.43 -33.77
C ILE A 249 -18.45 25.17 -34.28
N ALA A 250 -19.63 24.81 -33.77
CA ALA A 250 -20.91 25.35 -34.19
C ALA A 250 -21.42 26.51 -33.32
N SER A 251 -21.01 26.57 -32.05
CA SER A 251 -21.33 27.69 -31.14
C SER A 251 -20.31 27.79 -30.01
N ILE A 252 -20.20 28.98 -29.41
CA ILE A 252 -19.44 29.27 -28.19
C ILE A 252 -20.34 30.12 -27.28
N THR A 253 -20.38 29.79 -25.99
CA THR A 253 -21.22 30.43 -24.96
C THR A 253 -20.35 30.74 -23.73
N ASN A 254 -19.94 32.00 -23.58
CA ASN A 254 -19.22 32.48 -22.40
C ASN A 254 -20.16 32.49 -21.18
N ASN A 255 -19.62 32.24 -19.97
CA ASN A 255 -20.38 32.10 -18.73
C ASN A 255 -21.47 31.02 -18.83
N ALA A 256 -21.13 29.85 -19.36
CA ALA A 256 -22.03 28.71 -19.44
C ALA A 256 -22.45 28.22 -18.05
N SER A 257 -23.62 27.62 -17.94
CA SER A 257 -24.10 27.08 -16.67
C SER A 257 -23.31 25.84 -16.27
N THR A 258 -22.85 25.81 -15.02
CA THR A 258 -22.26 24.61 -14.40
C THR A 258 -23.29 23.68 -13.76
N ALA A 259 -24.58 24.02 -13.85
CA ALA A 259 -25.66 23.23 -13.24
C ALA A 259 -25.71 21.80 -13.82
N GLY A 260 -25.70 20.80 -12.93
CA GLY A 260 -25.69 19.38 -13.29
C GLY A 260 -24.30 18.78 -13.56
N LEU A 261 -23.24 19.60 -13.67
CA LEU A 261 -21.87 19.09 -13.81
C LEU A 261 -21.38 18.48 -12.48
N LYS A 262 -20.88 17.24 -12.53
CA LYS A 262 -20.18 16.59 -11.40
C LYS A 262 -18.74 17.09 -11.35
N ILE A 263 -18.56 18.28 -10.81
CA ILE A 263 -17.26 18.97 -10.77
C ILE A 263 -16.35 18.31 -9.73
N PRO A 264 -15.18 17.76 -10.11
CA PRO A 264 -14.25 17.17 -9.16
C PRO A 264 -13.59 18.26 -8.30
N LYS A 265 -13.27 17.93 -7.04
CA LYS A 265 -12.41 18.77 -6.20
C LYS A 265 -10.95 18.50 -6.59
N ILE A 266 -10.21 19.52 -7.00
CA ILE A 266 -8.79 19.42 -7.37
C ILE A 266 -7.97 20.30 -6.43
N SER A 267 -6.73 19.88 -6.13
CA SER A 267 -5.84 20.64 -5.25
C SER A 267 -5.30 21.91 -5.93
N THR A 268 -5.46 23.03 -5.23
CA THR A 268 -5.00 24.37 -5.62
C THR A 268 -3.51 24.58 -5.38
N ASN A 269 -2.82 23.63 -4.74
CA ASN A 269 -1.37 23.66 -4.55
C ASN A 269 -0.66 23.01 -5.76
N PRO A 270 0.17 23.74 -6.53
CA PRO A 270 0.81 23.23 -7.75
C PRO A 270 1.79 22.07 -7.52
N LYS A 271 2.22 21.80 -6.28
CA LYS A 271 3.05 20.65 -5.89
C LYS A 271 2.26 19.35 -5.68
N VAL A 272 0.93 19.44 -5.52
CA VAL A 272 0.04 18.28 -5.50
C VAL A 272 -0.33 17.92 -6.94
N PRO A 273 -0.44 16.64 -7.35
CA PRO A 273 -0.99 16.26 -8.66
C PRO A 273 -2.41 16.80 -8.87
N ALA A 274 -2.77 17.22 -10.09
CA ALA A 274 -4.09 17.77 -10.40
C ALA A 274 -5.14 16.68 -10.65
N TYR A 275 -5.25 15.71 -9.74
CA TYR A 275 -6.28 14.67 -9.79
C TYR A 275 -7.48 15.00 -8.88
N PRO A 276 -8.66 14.41 -9.14
CA PRO A 276 -9.78 14.46 -8.22
C PRO A 276 -9.38 13.95 -6.83
N VAL A 277 -9.71 14.71 -5.80
CA VAL A 277 -9.49 14.32 -4.40
C VAL A 277 -10.40 13.16 -4.03
N VAL A 278 -9.82 12.11 -3.47
CA VAL A 278 -10.52 10.90 -2.99
C VAL A 278 -10.54 10.92 -1.46
N VAL A 279 -11.73 11.05 -0.89
CA VAL A 279 -11.99 10.84 0.54
C VAL A 279 -12.62 9.45 0.67
N PRO A 280 -11.91 8.43 1.20
CA PRO A 280 -12.41 7.05 1.17
C PRO A 280 -13.79 6.90 1.83
N LEU A 281 -13.98 7.51 3.00
CA LEU A 281 -15.22 7.41 3.78
C LEU A 281 -16.46 8.05 3.10
N ASP A 282 -16.30 8.84 2.04
CA ASP A 282 -17.44 9.37 1.26
C ASP A 282 -18.12 8.26 0.43
N THR A 283 -17.48 7.10 0.27
CA THR A 283 -18.03 5.92 -0.44
C THR A 283 -17.75 4.62 0.35
N PRO A 284 -18.51 4.33 1.43
CA PRO A 284 -18.16 3.25 2.36
C PRO A 284 -18.11 1.87 1.70
N ALA A 285 -18.99 1.57 0.75
CA ALA A 285 -18.91 0.38 -0.11
C ALA A 285 -17.56 0.24 -0.87
N ALA A 286 -16.96 1.34 -1.33
CA ALA A 286 -15.65 1.31 -1.99
C ALA A 286 -14.50 1.12 -0.98
N VAL A 287 -14.64 1.66 0.24
CA VAL A 287 -13.72 1.34 1.35
C VAL A 287 -13.79 -0.15 1.68
N VAL A 288 -14.97 -0.76 1.64
CA VAL A 288 -15.14 -2.20 1.90
C VAL A 288 -14.42 -3.06 0.86
N ALA A 289 -14.60 -2.79 -0.44
CA ALA A 289 -13.87 -3.47 -1.51
C ALA A 289 -12.34 -3.30 -1.35
N THR A 290 -11.88 -2.07 -1.09
CA THR A 290 -10.45 -1.78 -0.93
C THR A 290 -9.88 -2.15 0.46
N SER A 291 -10.71 -2.50 1.45
CA SER A 291 -10.28 -2.74 2.83
C SER A 291 -9.31 -3.91 2.96
N ILE A 292 -9.53 -5.00 2.20
CA ILE A 292 -8.63 -6.15 2.19
C ILE A 292 -7.29 -5.75 1.55
N ALA A 293 -7.30 -4.98 0.47
CA ALA A 293 -6.10 -4.44 -0.14
C ALA A 293 -5.32 -3.53 0.85
N GLY A 294 -5.97 -2.53 1.44
CA GLY A 294 -5.39 -1.66 2.47
C GLY A 294 -4.81 -2.41 3.66
N LEU A 295 -5.50 -3.45 4.14
CA LEU A 295 -5.04 -4.29 5.24
C LEU A 295 -3.85 -5.17 4.83
N THR A 296 -3.84 -5.73 3.61
CA THR A 296 -2.65 -6.44 3.09
C THR A 296 -1.44 -5.51 3.02
N ILE A 297 -1.63 -4.26 2.60
CA ILE A 297 -0.55 -3.26 2.47
C ILE A 297 -0.02 -2.83 3.84
N ALA A 298 -0.91 -2.46 4.77
CA ALA A 298 -0.53 -2.08 6.13
C ALA A 298 0.22 -3.21 6.85
N THR A 299 -0.21 -4.46 6.66
CA THR A 299 0.49 -5.62 7.21
C THR A 299 1.79 -5.95 6.49
N VAL A 300 1.88 -5.81 5.17
CA VAL A 300 3.11 -5.93 4.36
C VAL A 300 4.17 -4.94 4.81
N VAL A 301 3.84 -3.64 4.87
CA VAL A 301 4.82 -2.60 5.26
C VAL A 301 5.19 -2.75 6.72
N GLY A 302 4.21 -3.07 7.57
CA GLY A 302 4.47 -3.41 8.96
C GLY A 302 5.49 -4.54 9.10
N VAL A 303 5.34 -5.64 8.35
CA VAL A 303 6.37 -6.69 8.28
C VAL A 303 7.68 -6.11 7.74
N GLY A 304 7.64 -5.44 6.58
CA GLY A 304 8.78 -4.92 5.82
C GLY A 304 9.73 -4.00 6.60
N LEU A 305 9.17 -3.11 7.43
CA LEU A 305 9.92 -2.16 8.27
C LEU A 305 10.25 -2.76 9.65
N GLY A 306 9.46 -3.72 10.12
CA GLY A 306 9.58 -4.32 11.45
C GLY A 306 10.62 -5.44 11.57
N GLY A 307 11.31 -5.88 10.52
CA GLY A 307 12.18 -7.07 10.64
C GLY A 307 11.39 -8.39 10.81
N SER A 308 12.03 -9.52 10.51
CA SER A 308 11.38 -10.82 10.68
C SER A 308 11.37 -11.23 12.15
N VAL A 309 10.22 -11.07 12.82
CA VAL A 309 9.98 -11.71 14.12
C VAL A 309 9.97 -13.23 13.91
N GLY A 310 10.98 -13.92 14.45
CA GLY A 310 11.17 -15.39 14.35
C GLY A 310 10.16 -16.23 15.14
N GLY A 311 8.95 -15.71 15.36
CA GLY A 311 7.85 -16.38 16.05
C GLY A 311 6.71 -16.71 15.09
N PRO A 312 5.97 -17.82 15.31
CA PRO A 312 4.87 -18.23 14.44
C PRO A 312 3.64 -17.31 14.60
N SER A 313 3.69 -16.13 13.98
CA SER A 313 2.59 -15.16 13.92
C SER A 313 1.49 -15.60 12.94
N ARG A 314 0.88 -16.76 13.25
CA ARG A 314 -0.25 -17.35 12.53
C ARG A 314 -1.54 -16.58 12.79
N GLY A 315 -1.75 -15.46 12.09
CA GLY A 315 -3.00 -14.71 12.21
C GLY A 315 -2.93 -13.21 11.96
N ALA A 316 -1.94 -12.69 11.23
CA ALA A 316 -2.10 -11.36 10.66
C ALA A 316 -3.31 -11.37 9.71
N PRO A 317 -4.24 -10.39 9.77
CA PRO A 317 -5.41 -10.41 8.91
C PRO A 317 -4.99 -10.08 7.46
N ALA A 318 -5.37 -10.97 6.53
CA ALA A 318 -5.14 -10.94 5.08
C ALA A 318 -3.71 -10.71 4.52
N GLY A 319 -2.72 -10.36 5.33
CA GLY A 319 -1.33 -10.13 4.91
C GLY A 319 -0.43 -11.36 4.82
N PRO A 320 0.74 -11.25 4.16
CA PRO A 320 1.79 -12.27 4.19
C PRO A 320 2.34 -12.47 5.60
N SER A 321 1.79 -13.45 6.31
CA SER A 321 2.34 -13.96 7.56
C SER A 321 3.66 -14.70 7.27
N GLY A 322 4.78 -13.99 7.29
CA GLY A 322 6.13 -14.51 7.02
C GLY A 322 6.69 -15.53 8.04
N GLY A 323 5.82 -16.24 8.79
CA GLY A 323 6.18 -17.23 9.80
C GLY A 323 5.93 -18.69 9.43
N ALA A 324 5.47 -18.98 8.20
CA ALA A 324 4.99 -20.31 7.81
C ALA A 324 6.10 -21.35 7.48
N ILE A 325 7.36 -20.93 7.35
CA ILE A 325 8.42 -21.77 6.73
C ILE A 325 9.56 -22.14 7.69
N ASP A 326 9.75 -21.39 8.78
CA ASP A 326 10.84 -21.55 9.74
C ASP A 326 10.92 -22.97 10.37
N THR A 327 9.77 -23.61 10.60
CA THR A 327 9.69 -24.98 11.14
C THR A 327 10.02 -26.08 10.13
N ALA A 328 9.98 -25.80 8.82
CA ALA A 328 10.35 -26.79 7.80
C ALA A 328 11.86 -26.80 7.50
N VAL A 329 12.56 -25.70 7.81
CA VAL A 329 14.01 -25.56 7.59
C VAL A 329 14.82 -25.99 8.82
N ARG A 330 14.39 -25.66 10.04
CA ARG A 330 15.08 -26.12 11.27
C ARG A 330 15.21 -27.64 11.40
N GLY A 331 14.28 -28.41 10.81
CA GLY A 331 14.25 -29.88 10.89
C GLY A 331 15.26 -30.65 10.02
N ARG A 332 16.22 -29.97 9.36
CA ARG A 332 17.33 -30.61 8.62
C ARG A 332 18.56 -29.69 8.53
N ALA A 333 18.92 -29.08 9.66
CA ALA A 333 20.22 -28.44 9.86
C ALA A 333 21.33 -29.47 10.15
N ASP A 334 20.97 -30.58 10.81
CA ASP A 334 21.79 -31.78 10.91
C ASP A 334 21.87 -32.48 9.54
N ASP A 335 22.79 -32.01 8.69
CA ASP A 335 23.68 -32.84 7.86
C ASP A 335 24.56 -31.98 6.92
N LEU A 336 25.88 -32.17 7.10
CA LEU A 336 27.02 -31.80 6.23
C LEU A 336 27.67 -30.41 6.43
N ASP A 337 28.70 -30.39 7.28
CA ASP A 337 29.82 -29.43 7.34
C ASP A 337 30.77 -29.49 6.10
N ASP A 338 30.27 -29.90 4.94
CA ASP A 338 31.09 -30.07 3.74
C ASP A 338 31.32 -28.73 3.02
N ILE A 339 32.34 -28.00 3.49
CA ILE A 339 32.93 -26.83 2.80
C ILE A 339 33.60 -27.30 1.50
N TYR A 340 32.79 -27.50 0.46
CA TYR A 340 33.30 -27.67 -0.90
C TYR A 340 33.67 -26.30 -1.47
N GLU A 341 34.97 -26.04 -1.65
CA GLU A 341 35.49 -24.88 -2.38
C GLU A 341 35.03 -24.91 -3.84
N ALA A 342 33.85 -24.35 -4.10
CA ALA A 342 33.39 -24.11 -5.46
C ALA A 342 34.21 -22.97 -6.05
N ASN A 343 34.95 -23.23 -7.14
CA ASN A 343 35.71 -22.24 -7.91
C ASN A 343 34.84 -21.01 -8.26
N LEU A 344 34.88 -19.99 -7.41
CA LEU A 344 34.28 -18.69 -7.66
C LEU A 344 35.09 -18.03 -8.79
N PRO A 345 34.44 -17.55 -9.87
CA PRO A 345 35.19 -16.91 -10.94
C PRO A 345 35.88 -15.66 -10.41
N ARG A 346 37.12 -15.42 -10.85
CA ARG A 346 38.01 -14.30 -10.46
C ARG A 346 37.45 -12.87 -10.68
N ARG A 347 36.19 -12.77 -11.13
CA ARG A 347 35.39 -11.54 -11.33
C ARG A 347 34.13 -11.49 -10.43
N ALA A 348 34.00 -12.35 -9.42
CA ALA A 348 32.84 -12.41 -8.51
C ALA A 348 32.92 -11.48 -7.29
N GLY A 349 34.03 -10.76 -7.09
CA GLY A 349 34.31 -9.99 -5.87
C GLY A 349 33.18 -9.07 -5.42
N ALA A 350 32.57 -8.30 -6.33
CA ALA A 350 31.47 -7.41 -5.98
C ALA A 350 30.16 -8.13 -5.62
N ALA A 351 29.88 -9.28 -6.24
CA ALA A 351 28.71 -10.09 -5.88
C ALA A 351 28.87 -10.73 -4.49
N VAL A 352 30.09 -11.19 -4.16
CA VAL A 352 30.42 -11.70 -2.83
C VAL A 352 30.41 -10.58 -1.78
N ALA A 353 30.93 -9.40 -2.11
CA ALA A 353 30.90 -8.22 -1.24
C ALA A 353 29.46 -7.77 -0.92
N LEU A 354 28.54 -7.78 -1.90
CA LEU A 354 27.12 -7.52 -1.66
C LEU A 354 26.47 -8.55 -0.72
N THR A 355 26.80 -9.84 -0.88
CA THR A 355 26.32 -10.89 0.05
C THR A 355 26.89 -10.69 1.45
N GLY A 356 28.16 -10.30 1.58
CA GLY A 356 28.79 -9.94 2.86
C GLY A 356 28.15 -8.71 3.51
N ALA A 357 27.84 -7.67 2.73
CA ALA A 357 27.09 -6.50 3.20
C ALA A 357 25.69 -6.89 3.69
N GLY A 358 24.99 -7.77 2.95
CA GLY A 358 23.72 -8.35 3.38
C GLY A 358 23.83 -9.11 4.70
N ALA A 359 24.92 -9.84 4.94
CA ALA A 359 25.16 -10.53 6.22
C ALA A 359 25.50 -9.56 7.37
N ALA A 360 26.23 -8.47 7.10
CA ALA A 360 26.50 -7.43 8.09
C ALA A 360 25.22 -6.70 8.50
N VAL A 361 24.39 -6.31 7.52
CA VAL A 361 23.11 -5.63 7.73
C VAL A 361 22.08 -6.53 8.43
N ALA A 362 22.18 -7.86 8.32
CA ALA A 362 21.27 -8.79 9.00
C ALA A 362 21.17 -8.59 10.51
N LYS A 363 22.27 -8.16 11.15
CA LYS A 363 22.30 -7.82 12.59
C LYS A 363 21.35 -6.68 12.95
N ILE A 364 21.15 -5.74 12.03
CA ILE A 364 20.32 -4.54 12.20
C ILE A 364 18.90 -4.82 11.69
N SER A 365 18.78 -5.35 10.47
CA SER A 365 17.51 -5.73 9.84
C SER A 365 17.67 -7.00 8.99
N PRO A 366 17.08 -8.12 9.44
CA PRO A 366 17.00 -9.35 8.63
C PRO A 366 16.28 -9.15 7.28
N LEU A 367 15.40 -8.15 7.18
CA LEU A 367 14.66 -7.87 5.95
C LEU A 367 15.49 -7.10 4.93
N LEU A 368 16.32 -6.14 5.36
CA LEU A 368 17.31 -5.57 4.48
C LEU A 368 18.30 -6.66 4.01
N SER A 369 18.72 -7.58 4.88
CA SER A 369 19.51 -8.75 4.46
C SER A 369 18.80 -9.60 3.38
N ARG A 370 17.50 -9.85 3.52
CA ARG A 370 16.68 -10.54 2.51
C ARG A 370 16.67 -9.78 1.19
N THR A 371 16.45 -8.45 1.21
CA THR A 371 16.47 -7.58 0.02
C THR A 371 17.83 -7.61 -0.67
N PHE A 372 18.93 -7.50 0.09
CA PHE A 372 20.28 -7.63 -0.45
C PHE A 372 20.52 -9.01 -1.09
N ASN A 373 20.00 -10.09 -0.50
CA ASN A 373 20.23 -11.46 -0.98
C ASN A 373 19.20 -11.99 -2.00
N ASP A 374 18.13 -11.25 -2.31
CA ASP A 374 17.02 -11.72 -3.16
C ASP A 374 17.48 -12.12 -4.58
N ALA A 375 18.33 -11.30 -5.21
CA ALA A 375 18.79 -11.55 -6.59
C ALA A 375 19.90 -12.59 -6.73
N ALA A 376 20.25 -13.34 -5.67
CA ALA A 376 21.24 -14.42 -5.71
C ALA A 376 21.19 -15.31 -6.98
N PRO A 377 20.04 -15.79 -7.51
CA PRO A 377 19.99 -16.54 -8.78
C PRO A 377 20.50 -15.74 -9.99
N LEU A 378 20.15 -14.46 -10.10
CA LEU A 378 20.59 -13.59 -11.18
C LEU A 378 22.11 -13.36 -11.08
N ARG A 379 22.61 -13.01 -9.88
CA ARG A 379 24.05 -12.82 -9.62
C ARG A 379 24.86 -14.12 -9.78
N ALA A 380 24.25 -15.28 -9.52
CA ALA A 380 24.85 -16.60 -9.76
C ALA A 380 25.05 -16.90 -11.26
N PHE A 381 24.32 -16.25 -12.16
CA PHE A 381 24.61 -16.26 -13.60
C PHE A 381 25.57 -15.13 -13.98
N THR A 382 25.18 -13.87 -13.78
CA THR A 382 25.85 -12.69 -14.36
C THR A 382 27.13 -12.26 -13.63
N GLY A 383 27.34 -12.69 -12.38
CA GLY A 383 28.42 -12.17 -11.54
C GLY A 383 28.30 -10.66 -11.35
N SER A 384 29.42 -9.95 -11.32
CA SER A 384 29.46 -8.49 -11.05
C SER A 384 28.65 -7.62 -12.03
N PHE A 385 28.30 -8.11 -13.22
CA PHE A 385 27.38 -7.41 -14.13
C PHE A 385 25.97 -7.22 -13.53
N SER A 386 25.60 -7.95 -12.47
CA SER A 386 24.35 -7.69 -11.75
C SER A 386 24.27 -6.29 -11.14
N LEU A 387 25.41 -5.61 -10.91
CA LEU A 387 25.44 -4.22 -10.44
C LEU A 387 24.84 -3.21 -11.43
N LEU A 388 24.66 -3.60 -12.70
CA LEU A 388 23.98 -2.75 -13.67
C LEU A 388 22.47 -2.61 -13.38
N LEU A 389 21.84 -3.60 -12.71
CA LEU A 389 20.42 -3.51 -12.35
C LEU A 389 20.13 -2.42 -11.31
N PRO A 390 20.81 -2.33 -10.14
CA PRO A 390 20.58 -1.24 -9.21
C PRO A 390 20.97 0.13 -9.76
N LEU A 391 21.99 0.21 -10.64
CA LEU A 391 22.31 1.47 -11.34
C LEU A 391 21.21 1.87 -12.33
N ALA A 392 20.68 0.92 -13.11
CA ALA A 392 19.55 1.19 -14.02
C ALA A 392 18.29 1.59 -13.25
N ALA A 393 18.00 0.94 -12.12
CA ALA A 393 16.87 1.27 -11.27
C ALA A 393 17.02 2.66 -10.61
N LEU A 394 18.23 3.04 -10.16
CA LEU A 394 18.53 4.39 -9.67
C LEU A 394 18.18 5.44 -10.73
N LEU A 395 18.71 5.29 -11.95
CA LEU A 395 18.49 6.23 -13.04
C LEU A 395 17.01 6.28 -13.46
N LEU A 396 16.34 5.12 -13.56
CA LEU A 396 14.91 5.05 -13.83
C LEU A 396 14.07 5.73 -12.74
N GLY A 397 14.42 5.57 -11.47
CA GLY A 397 13.75 6.24 -10.35
C GLY A 397 13.89 7.77 -10.41
N ILE A 398 15.09 8.27 -10.73
CA ILE A 398 15.34 9.70 -10.92
C ILE A 398 14.53 10.24 -12.10
N PHE A 399 14.60 9.61 -13.28
CA PHE A 399 13.88 10.07 -14.47
C PHE A 399 12.36 9.94 -14.30
N ALA A 400 11.87 8.92 -13.60
CA ALA A 400 10.46 8.78 -13.26
C ALA A 400 9.96 9.95 -12.40
N ALA A 401 10.71 10.34 -11.37
CA ALA A 401 10.35 11.49 -10.51
C ALA A 401 10.41 12.82 -11.28
N ILE A 402 11.40 13.01 -12.15
CA ILE A 402 11.47 14.18 -13.03
C ILE A 402 10.27 14.22 -14.00
N SER A 403 9.84 13.06 -14.53
CA SER A 403 8.73 12.98 -15.50
C SER A 403 7.37 13.41 -14.92
N VAL A 404 7.21 13.40 -13.60
CA VAL A 404 6.01 13.86 -12.88
C VAL A 404 6.21 15.24 -12.23
N GLY A 405 7.22 16.00 -12.67
CA GLY A 405 7.54 17.32 -12.10
C GLY A 405 7.97 17.27 -10.63
N GLY A 406 8.44 16.12 -10.14
CA GLY A 406 8.81 15.91 -8.75
C GLY A 406 7.64 15.85 -7.76
N ARG A 407 6.42 15.58 -8.23
CA ARG A 407 5.23 15.42 -7.37
C ARG A 407 5.11 13.99 -6.81
N ALA A 408 4.40 13.83 -5.69
CA ALA A 408 4.13 12.54 -5.08
C ALA A 408 3.00 11.78 -5.80
N GLU A 409 3.27 11.31 -7.01
CA GLU A 409 2.36 10.48 -7.84
C GLU A 409 3.08 9.30 -8.49
N PRO A 410 2.39 8.20 -8.84
CA PRO A 410 2.96 7.14 -9.66
C PRO A 410 3.31 7.65 -11.06
N ALA A 411 4.55 7.44 -11.50
CA ALA A 411 4.97 7.80 -12.86
C ALA A 411 4.22 7.01 -13.95
N VAL A 412 4.31 7.47 -15.20
CA VAL A 412 3.71 6.77 -16.35
C VAL A 412 4.23 5.33 -16.50
N LEU A 413 3.44 4.46 -17.14
CA LEU A 413 3.76 3.02 -17.31
C LEU A 413 5.16 2.76 -17.88
N ALA A 414 5.67 3.65 -18.74
CA ALA A 414 7.01 3.55 -19.32
C ALA A 414 8.13 3.50 -18.26
N PHE A 415 7.91 4.07 -17.08
CA PHE A 415 8.82 3.97 -15.92
C PHE A 415 8.37 2.90 -14.91
N MET A 416 7.07 2.81 -14.63
CA MET A 416 6.55 1.88 -13.62
C MET A 416 6.73 0.41 -14.00
N ILE A 417 6.57 0.05 -15.28
CA ILE A 417 6.79 -1.31 -15.78
C ILE A 417 8.25 -1.76 -15.59
N PRO A 418 9.28 -1.06 -16.09
CA PRO A 418 10.66 -1.51 -15.90
C PRO A 418 11.10 -1.46 -14.43
N LEU A 419 10.64 -0.49 -13.62
CA LEU A 419 10.93 -0.48 -12.19
C LEU A 419 10.33 -1.70 -11.46
N LEU A 420 9.06 -2.03 -11.71
CA LEU A 420 8.39 -3.25 -11.22
C LEU A 420 9.16 -4.52 -11.62
N VAL A 421 9.54 -4.64 -12.89
CA VAL A 421 10.30 -5.80 -13.39
C VAL A 421 11.67 -5.91 -12.70
N LEU A 422 12.40 -4.80 -12.57
CA LEU A 422 13.69 -4.76 -11.89
C LEU A 422 13.56 -5.16 -10.42
N GLY A 423 12.57 -4.61 -9.69
CA GLY A 423 12.34 -4.94 -8.28
C GLY A 423 11.86 -6.37 -8.03
N ILE A 424 11.17 -7.00 -9.00
CA ILE A 424 10.86 -8.43 -8.94
C ILE A 424 12.13 -9.28 -9.06
N PHE A 425 13.04 -8.99 -9.99
CA PHE A 425 14.26 -9.79 -10.22
C PHE A 425 15.40 -9.50 -9.24
N ASP A 426 15.53 -8.26 -8.77
CA ASP A 426 16.47 -7.82 -7.76
C ASP A 426 15.80 -6.80 -6.83
N ALA A 427 15.31 -7.27 -5.67
CA ALA A 427 14.65 -6.41 -4.69
C ALA A 427 15.54 -5.23 -4.20
N LEU A 428 16.87 -5.37 -4.22
CA LEU A 428 17.78 -4.26 -3.90
C LEU A 428 17.80 -3.21 -5.00
N ALA A 429 17.76 -3.63 -6.27
CA ALA A 429 17.62 -2.70 -7.39
C ALA A 429 16.28 -1.95 -7.30
N GLY A 430 15.17 -2.67 -7.09
CA GLY A 430 13.86 -2.05 -6.89
C GLY A 430 13.85 -1.05 -5.73
N LEU A 431 14.44 -1.40 -4.59
CA LEU A 431 14.51 -0.51 -3.42
C LEU A 431 15.32 0.75 -3.73
N ILE A 432 16.46 0.63 -4.42
CA ILE A 432 17.29 1.78 -4.82
C ILE A 432 16.51 2.69 -5.78
N GLY A 433 15.77 2.14 -6.75
CA GLY A 433 14.93 2.93 -7.65
C GLY A 433 13.77 3.65 -6.93
N ALA A 434 13.10 2.96 -6.01
CA ALA A 434 12.03 3.54 -5.18
C ALA A 434 12.54 4.66 -4.26
N VAL A 435 13.70 4.48 -3.62
CA VAL A 435 14.33 5.50 -2.78
C VAL A 435 14.80 6.68 -3.63
N ALA A 436 15.40 6.45 -4.80
CA ALA A 436 15.83 7.52 -5.70
C ALA A 436 14.63 8.37 -6.18
N PHE A 437 13.51 7.72 -6.52
CA PHE A 437 12.25 8.39 -6.84
C PHE A 437 11.77 9.28 -5.67
N ALA A 438 11.67 8.69 -4.47
CA ALA A 438 11.20 9.41 -3.27
C ALA A 438 12.11 10.58 -2.86
N VAL A 439 13.44 10.43 -3.00
CA VAL A 439 14.41 11.50 -2.71
C VAL A 439 14.25 12.66 -3.70
N VAL A 440 14.08 12.41 -5.00
CA VAL A 440 13.87 13.48 -5.98
C VAL A 440 12.55 14.20 -5.75
N VAL A 441 11.47 13.48 -5.40
CA VAL A 441 10.18 14.08 -5.01
C VAL A 441 10.33 14.95 -3.76
N ALA A 442 11.05 14.47 -2.73
CA ALA A 442 11.33 15.25 -1.52
C ALA A 442 12.11 16.54 -1.82
N LEU A 443 13.20 16.44 -2.59
CA LEU A 443 14.03 17.58 -2.98
C LEU A 443 13.29 18.58 -3.89
N SER A 444 12.28 18.12 -4.63
CA SER A 444 11.43 18.98 -5.48
C SER A 444 10.30 19.69 -4.72
N GLY A 445 10.15 19.43 -3.41
CA GLY A 445 9.05 19.94 -2.59
C GLY A 445 7.70 19.24 -2.84
N GLY A 446 7.72 18.02 -3.39
CA GLY A 446 6.51 17.23 -3.68
C GLY A 446 5.95 16.45 -2.48
N ILE A 447 6.61 16.49 -1.31
CA ILE A 447 6.05 16.03 -0.05
C ILE A 447 5.37 17.21 0.63
N VAL A 448 4.07 17.38 0.42
CA VAL A 448 3.30 18.48 1.04
C VAL A 448 2.62 18.07 2.33
N ASP A 449 2.32 16.78 2.50
CA ASP A 449 1.47 16.26 3.57
C ASP A 449 1.68 14.75 3.84
N ALA A 450 0.86 14.17 4.72
CA ALA A 450 0.91 12.74 5.03
C ALA A 450 0.47 11.83 3.87
N SER A 451 -0.47 12.26 3.00
CA SER A 451 -0.88 11.47 1.83
C SER A 451 0.26 11.36 0.81
N SER A 452 1.03 12.44 0.59
CA SER A 452 2.24 12.43 -0.24
C SER A 452 3.22 11.32 0.17
N VAL A 453 3.51 11.20 1.47
CA VAL A 453 4.40 10.15 2.01
C VAL A 453 3.83 8.74 1.80
N ARG A 454 2.51 8.57 1.97
CA ARG A 454 1.83 7.29 1.73
C ARG A 454 1.84 6.89 0.25
N THR A 455 1.70 7.84 -0.67
CA THR A 455 1.84 7.59 -2.12
C THR A 455 3.25 7.10 -2.43
N LEU A 456 4.28 7.73 -1.87
CA LEU A 456 5.68 7.28 -2.04
C LEU A 456 5.91 5.86 -1.50
N ILE A 457 5.33 5.51 -0.35
CA ILE A 457 5.34 4.14 0.18
C ILE A 457 4.60 3.19 -0.78
N GLY A 458 3.42 3.57 -1.29
CA GLY A 458 2.64 2.79 -2.25
C GLY A 458 3.38 2.53 -3.56
N VAL A 459 4.02 3.55 -4.14
CA VAL A 459 4.88 3.43 -5.33
C VAL A 459 6.07 2.50 -5.04
N GLY A 460 6.75 2.67 -3.91
CA GLY A 460 7.84 1.77 -3.49
C GLY A 460 7.40 0.32 -3.30
N LEU A 461 6.18 0.09 -2.80
CA LEU A 461 5.58 -1.23 -2.69
C LEU A 461 5.21 -1.85 -4.03
N ILE A 462 4.74 -1.07 -5.00
CA ILE A 462 4.52 -1.59 -6.37
C ILE A 462 5.84 -2.11 -6.93
N ILE A 463 6.93 -1.35 -6.74
CA ILE A 463 8.25 -1.69 -7.27
C ILE A 463 8.84 -2.94 -6.58
N VAL A 464 8.84 -2.99 -5.25
CA VAL A 464 9.60 -4.00 -4.47
C VAL A 464 8.72 -5.12 -3.91
N GLY A 465 7.46 -4.81 -3.57
CA GLY A 465 6.55 -5.69 -2.85
C GLY A 465 6.32 -7.05 -3.51
N PRO A 466 5.90 -7.13 -4.78
CA PRO A 466 5.49 -8.40 -5.40
C PRO A 466 6.54 -9.50 -5.32
N GLY A 467 7.82 -9.18 -5.52
CA GLY A 467 8.94 -10.13 -5.43
C GLY A 467 9.22 -10.64 -4.01
N LEU A 468 9.21 -9.74 -3.02
CA LEU A 468 9.43 -10.10 -1.62
C LEU A 468 8.23 -10.84 -1.00
N ILE A 469 7.01 -10.43 -1.35
CA ILE A 469 5.77 -11.00 -0.83
C ILE A 469 5.54 -12.40 -1.40
N ALA A 470 5.65 -12.58 -2.71
CA ALA A 470 5.46 -13.88 -3.34
C ALA A 470 6.46 -14.94 -2.84
N SER A 471 7.72 -14.53 -2.56
CA SER A 471 8.73 -15.39 -1.95
C SER A 471 8.55 -15.61 -0.44
N SER A 472 7.63 -14.90 0.24
CA SER A 472 7.34 -15.10 1.68
C SER A 472 6.31 -16.19 1.93
N PHE A 473 5.39 -16.41 0.98
CA PHE A 473 4.39 -17.47 1.05
C PHE A 473 4.94 -18.85 0.67
N ARG A 474 6.03 -18.91 -0.12
CA ARG A 474 6.54 -20.16 -0.69
C ARG A 474 8.03 -20.05 -1.04
N ASP A 475 8.84 -20.94 -0.45
CA ASP A 475 10.27 -21.04 -0.73
C ASP A 475 10.52 -21.51 -2.17
N ILE A 476 10.96 -20.57 -3.00
CA ILE A 476 11.44 -20.84 -4.36
C ILE A 476 12.79 -21.60 -4.32
N ARG A 477 13.61 -21.32 -3.29
CA ARG A 477 14.94 -21.89 -3.07
C ARG A 477 14.88 -23.27 -2.42
N ARG A 478 14.81 -24.32 -3.24
CA ARG A 478 14.84 -25.73 -2.78
C ARG A 478 16.10 -26.46 -3.25
N ARG A 479 16.64 -27.35 -2.40
CA ARG A 479 17.73 -28.28 -2.79
C ARG A 479 17.27 -29.20 -3.93
N ARG A 480 18.19 -29.53 -4.84
CA ARG A 480 17.97 -30.45 -5.97
C ARG A 480 17.52 -31.82 -5.47
N THR A 481 16.22 -32.10 -5.59
CA THR A 481 15.59 -33.38 -5.25
C THR A 481 14.93 -33.96 -6.50
N SER A 482 14.98 -35.28 -6.67
CA SER A 482 14.43 -35.98 -7.83
C SER A 482 13.14 -36.74 -7.48
N GLY A 483 12.25 -36.91 -8.46
CA GLY A 483 11.04 -37.70 -8.35
C GLY A 483 9.74 -36.89 -8.34
N ARG A 484 8.61 -37.61 -8.46
CA ARG A 484 7.27 -37.03 -8.70
C ARG A 484 6.80 -36.04 -7.62
N ALA A 485 7.24 -36.21 -6.38
CA ALA A 485 6.93 -35.27 -5.29
C ALA A 485 7.65 -33.92 -5.48
N ALA A 486 8.95 -33.94 -5.83
CA ALA A 486 9.69 -32.73 -6.14
C ALA A 486 9.12 -32.01 -7.37
N THR A 487 8.72 -32.75 -8.41
CA THR A 487 8.04 -32.18 -9.59
C THR A 487 6.72 -31.51 -9.24
N TRP A 488 5.92 -32.10 -8.35
CA TRP A 488 4.67 -31.50 -7.87
C TRP A 488 4.93 -30.19 -7.12
N GLU A 489 5.92 -30.17 -6.22
CA GLU A 489 6.30 -28.93 -5.52
C GLU A 489 6.75 -27.85 -6.50
N ARG A 490 7.56 -28.18 -7.51
CA ARG A 490 7.99 -27.21 -8.53
C ARG A 490 6.87 -26.69 -9.42
N LEU A 491 5.93 -27.55 -9.83
CA LEU A 491 4.75 -27.11 -10.57
C LEU A 491 3.90 -26.16 -9.73
N THR A 492 3.76 -26.45 -8.43
CA THR A 492 3.02 -25.61 -7.50
C THR A 492 3.75 -24.30 -7.19
N ASP A 493 5.09 -24.30 -7.09
CA ASP A 493 5.92 -23.08 -7.02
C ASP A 493 5.64 -22.17 -8.23
N LEU A 494 5.60 -22.74 -9.44
CA LEU A 494 5.41 -22.04 -10.71
C LEU A 494 4.01 -21.42 -10.89
N VAL A 495 2.99 -21.93 -10.17
CA VAL A 495 1.61 -21.42 -10.25
C VAL A 495 1.28 -20.49 -9.09
N VAL A 496 1.60 -20.87 -7.85
CA VAL A 496 1.16 -20.14 -6.66
C VAL A 496 1.94 -18.83 -6.46
N VAL A 497 3.26 -18.84 -6.68
CA VAL A 497 4.11 -17.64 -6.48
C VAL A 497 3.69 -16.50 -7.43
N PRO A 498 3.51 -16.74 -8.75
CA PRO A 498 3.06 -15.67 -9.65
C PRO A 498 1.64 -15.17 -9.39
N LEU A 499 0.69 -16.07 -9.08
CA LEU A 499 -0.69 -15.67 -8.79
C LEU A 499 -0.78 -14.75 -7.56
N ILE A 500 -0.10 -15.10 -6.48
CA ILE A 500 -0.07 -14.27 -5.26
C ILE A 500 0.56 -12.91 -5.57
N GLY A 501 1.74 -12.87 -6.20
CA GLY A 501 2.40 -11.60 -6.49
C GLY A 501 1.61 -10.71 -7.47
N ALA A 502 0.92 -11.31 -8.45
CA ALA A 502 0.05 -10.58 -9.38
C ALA A 502 -1.16 -9.97 -8.66
N TRP A 503 -1.85 -10.73 -7.82
CA TRP A 503 -2.95 -10.23 -7.00
C TRP A 503 -2.47 -9.14 -6.03
N THR A 504 -1.33 -9.33 -5.37
CA THR A 504 -0.73 -8.31 -4.51
C THR A 504 -0.40 -7.03 -5.27
N THR A 505 0.12 -7.11 -6.50
CA THR A 505 0.38 -5.94 -7.35
C THR A 505 -0.92 -5.17 -7.62
N ILE A 506 -1.99 -5.90 -8.00
CA ILE A 506 -3.31 -5.32 -8.26
C ILE A 506 -3.86 -4.63 -7.00
N ALA A 507 -3.81 -5.31 -5.85
CA ALA A 507 -4.27 -4.78 -4.57
C ALA A 507 -3.51 -3.51 -4.14
N ILE A 508 -2.18 -3.48 -4.25
CA ILE A 508 -1.39 -2.27 -3.93
C ILE A 508 -1.82 -1.09 -4.82
N ILE A 509 -2.02 -1.33 -6.11
CA ILE A 509 -2.40 -0.27 -7.07
C ILE A 509 -3.84 0.21 -6.82
N GLN A 510 -4.80 -0.69 -6.59
CA GLN A 510 -6.19 -0.34 -6.30
C GLN A 510 -6.37 0.44 -5.00
N ALA A 511 -5.43 0.29 -4.06
CA ALA A 511 -5.43 1.00 -2.79
C ALA A 511 -4.72 2.37 -2.84
N LEU A 512 -3.99 2.68 -3.92
CA LEU A 512 -3.29 3.98 -4.05
C LEU A 512 -4.21 5.20 -3.87
N PRO A 513 -5.45 5.25 -4.37
CA PRO A 513 -6.29 6.43 -4.21
C PRO A 513 -6.60 6.75 -2.76
N SER A 514 -6.81 5.72 -1.93
CA SER A 514 -7.00 5.91 -0.48
C SER A 514 -5.71 6.30 0.23
N LEU A 515 -4.54 5.80 -0.23
CA LEU A 515 -3.24 6.17 0.34
C LEU A 515 -2.88 7.63 0.07
N GLY A 516 -3.03 8.07 -1.17
CA GLY A 516 -2.65 9.40 -1.65
C GLY A 516 -3.77 10.44 -1.68
N ALA A 517 -4.99 10.07 -1.26
CA ALA A 517 -6.19 10.92 -1.31
C ALA A 517 -6.49 11.52 -2.71
N LEU A 518 -6.11 10.84 -3.79
CA LEU A 518 -6.16 11.31 -5.18
C LEU A 518 -6.49 10.16 -6.14
N ASP A 519 -7.35 10.39 -7.14
CA ASP A 519 -7.69 9.37 -8.14
C ASP A 519 -6.60 9.20 -9.20
N PHE A 520 -5.57 8.41 -8.89
CA PHE A 520 -4.42 8.21 -9.78
C PHE A 520 -4.78 7.37 -11.03
N PRO A 521 -4.48 7.82 -12.26
CA PRO A 521 -4.81 7.09 -13.50
C PRO A 521 -4.24 5.66 -13.62
N ILE A 522 -3.16 5.36 -12.89
CA ILE A 522 -2.54 4.02 -12.87
C ILE A 522 -3.49 2.91 -12.35
N THR A 523 -4.53 3.28 -11.59
CA THR A 523 -5.56 2.36 -11.05
C THR A 523 -6.27 1.58 -12.16
N GLN A 524 -6.60 2.25 -13.26
CA GLN A 524 -7.24 1.66 -14.44
C GLN A 524 -6.35 0.58 -15.09
N GLN A 525 -5.03 0.67 -14.86
CA GLN A 525 -4.01 -0.20 -15.42
C GLN A 525 -3.52 -1.27 -14.42
N ALA A 526 -4.13 -1.38 -13.23
CA ALA A 526 -3.76 -2.34 -12.19
C ALA A 526 -3.67 -3.78 -12.71
N ARG A 527 -4.62 -4.21 -13.56
CA ARG A 527 -4.63 -5.55 -14.16
C ARG A 527 -3.46 -5.79 -15.12
N LEU A 528 -3.02 -4.75 -15.85
CA LEU A 528 -1.86 -4.82 -16.74
C LEU A 528 -0.57 -4.98 -15.92
N LEU A 529 -0.40 -4.17 -14.87
CA LEU A 529 0.76 -4.28 -13.98
C LEU A 529 0.77 -5.60 -13.20
N GLY A 530 -0.39 -6.11 -12.80
CA GLY A 530 -0.56 -7.46 -12.26
C GLY A 530 -0.14 -8.56 -13.25
N LEU A 531 -0.49 -8.43 -14.53
CA LEU A 531 -0.06 -9.37 -15.59
C LEU A 531 1.45 -9.30 -15.84
N VAL A 532 2.05 -8.10 -15.83
CA VAL A 532 3.50 -7.93 -15.89
C VAL A 532 4.16 -8.65 -14.70
N ALA A 533 3.69 -8.40 -13.48
CA ALA A 533 4.22 -9.05 -12.28
C ALA A 533 4.07 -10.58 -12.33
N PHE A 534 2.94 -11.10 -12.82
CA PHE A 534 2.71 -12.52 -13.06
C PHE A 534 3.78 -13.13 -13.97
N ILE A 535 4.00 -12.53 -15.14
CA ILE A 535 4.98 -13.02 -16.13
C ILE A 535 6.40 -12.93 -15.56
N SER A 536 6.76 -11.80 -14.92
CA SER A 536 8.08 -11.63 -14.29
C SER A 536 8.33 -12.65 -13.16
N LEU A 537 7.32 -12.99 -12.36
CA LEU A 537 7.45 -14.00 -11.30
C LEU A 537 7.55 -15.42 -11.84
N ILE A 538 6.86 -15.77 -12.94
CA ILE A 538 7.10 -17.03 -13.67
C ILE A 538 8.58 -17.10 -14.08
N LEU A 539 9.09 -16.04 -14.70
CA LEU A 539 10.48 -15.97 -15.14
C LEU A 539 11.47 -16.02 -13.95
N LYS A 540 11.15 -15.40 -12.80
CA LYS A 540 11.95 -15.50 -11.56
C LYS A 540 12.01 -16.93 -11.03
N VAL A 541 10.88 -17.65 -10.97
CA VAL A 541 10.83 -19.05 -10.53
C VAL A 541 11.64 -19.96 -11.49
N LEU A 542 11.54 -19.71 -12.79
CA LEU A 542 12.34 -20.42 -13.80
C LEU A 542 13.84 -20.10 -13.71
N LEU A 543 14.20 -18.86 -13.38
CA LEU A 543 15.59 -18.43 -13.16
C LEU A 543 16.20 -19.08 -11.92
N GLU A 544 15.47 -19.13 -10.81
CA GLU A 544 15.86 -19.84 -9.57
C GLU A 544 16.07 -21.35 -9.83
N GLU A 545 15.14 -22.00 -10.52
CA GLU A 545 15.28 -23.42 -10.88
C GLU A 545 16.43 -23.66 -11.88
N ALA A 546 16.65 -22.74 -12.82
CA ALA A 546 17.80 -22.80 -13.73
C ALA A 546 19.13 -22.62 -12.95
N ALA A 547 19.19 -21.71 -11.98
CA ALA A 547 20.36 -21.47 -11.14
C ALA A 547 20.68 -22.70 -10.27
N ALA A 548 19.66 -23.28 -9.63
CA ALA A 548 19.77 -24.50 -8.83
C ALA A 548 20.23 -25.71 -9.64
N ARG A 549 19.90 -25.79 -10.95
CA ARG A 549 20.36 -26.85 -11.85
C ARG A 549 21.75 -26.62 -12.43
N LYS A 550 22.05 -25.40 -12.91
CA LYS A 550 23.26 -25.10 -13.70
C LYS A 550 24.44 -24.60 -12.88
N VAL A 551 24.20 -23.85 -11.79
CA VAL A 551 25.25 -23.19 -10.98
C VAL A 551 25.06 -23.41 -9.46
N PRO A 552 24.80 -24.65 -8.98
CA PRO A 552 24.45 -24.91 -7.58
C PRO A 552 25.53 -24.49 -6.58
N GLY A 553 26.82 -24.59 -6.91
CA GLY A 553 27.91 -24.14 -6.03
C GLY A 553 27.91 -22.63 -5.82
N ARG A 554 27.72 -21.84 -6.89
CA ARG A 554 27.63 -20.37 -6.82
C ARG A 554 26.38 -19.92 -6.06
N MET A 555 25.26 -20.62 -6.21
CA MET A 555 24.02 -20.35 -5.46
C MET A 555 24.20 -20.49 -3.94
N ARG A 556 24.95 -21.51 -3.50
CA ARG A 556 25.25 -21.71 -2.07
C ARG A 556 26.14 -20.61 -1.52
N ALA A 557 27.20 -20.24 -2.23
CA ALA A 557 28.10 -19.16 -1.82
C ALA A 557 27.42 -17.77 -1.72
N LEU A 558 26.32 -17.56 -2.45
CA LEU A 558 25.54 -16.31 -2.44
C LEU A 558 24.28 -16.38 -1.55
N SER A 559 24.08 -17.48 -0.80
CA SER A 559 22.94 -17.68 0.09
C SER A 559 23.44 -18.02 1.50
N PRO A 560 23.67 -17.03 2.38
CA PRO A 560 24.08 -17.29 3.76
C PRO A 560 22.99 -18.12 4.47
N THR A 561 23.38 -19.30 4.98
CA THR A 561 22.44 -20.28 5.56
C THR A 561 22.07 -20.01 7.01
N ASN A 562 22.87 -19.23 7.73
CA ASN A 562 22.65 -18.85 9.12
C ASN A 562 22.72 -17.32 9.24
N LEU A 563 21.60 -16.67 9.52
CA LEU A 563 21.56 -15.29 10.01
C LEU A 563 21.43 -15.33 11.54
N PRO A 564 21.99 -14.36 12.28
CA PRO A 564 21.78 -14.28 13.72
C PRO A 564 20.29 -14.11 14.05
N ASP A 565 19.79 -14.83 15.06
CA ASP A 565 18.45 -14.60 15.58
C ASP A 565 18.35 -13.18 16.19
N PRO A 566 17.24 -12.45 15.96
CA PRO A 566 17.08 -11.09 16.47
C PRO A 566 16.90 -11.09 18.00
N SER A 567 17.50 -10.12 18.69
CA SER A 567 17.38 -10.01 20.15
C SER A 567 15.96 -9.71 20.60
N THR A 568 15.58 -10.03 21.84
CA THR A 568 14.23 -9.73 22.37
C THR A 568 13.91 -8.23 22.29
N ALA A 569 14.88 -7.36 22.61
CA ALA A 569 14.72 -5.91 22.50
C ALA A 569 14.50 -5.48 21.04
N GLN A 570 15.26 -6.05 20.10
CA GLN A 570 15.05 -5.83 18.67
C GLN A 570 13.64 -6.26 18.27
N GLN A 571 13.19 -7.47 18.64
CA GLN A 571 11.83 -7.98 18.36
C GLN A 571 10.70 -7.10 18.92
N VAL A 572 10.89 -6.47 20.09
CA VAL A 572 9.92 -5.51 20.65
C VAL A 572 9.90 -4.20 19.85
N VAL A 573 11.06 -3.58 19.62
CA VAL A 573 11.16 -2.34 18.82
C VAL A 573 10.60 -2.56 17.41
N SER A 574 10.99 -3.67 16.78
CA SER A 574 10.44 -4.22 15.55
C SER A 574 8.91 -4.26 15.52
N ALA A 575 8.27 -4.77 16.58
CA ALA A 575 6.81 -4.87 16.67
C ALA A 575 6.15 -3.49 16.80
N PHE A 576 6.76 -2.55 17.51
CA PHE A 576 6.28 -1.17 17.60
C PHE A 576 6.45 -0.40 16.27
N VAL A 577 7.60 -0.47 15.62
CA VAL A 577 7.84 0.13 14.28
C VAL A 577 6.85 -0.43 13.25
N ARG A 578 6.66 -1.75 13.26
CA ARG A 578 5.63 -2.44 12.46
C ARG A 578 4.23 -1.89 12.68
N THR A 579 3.86 -1.66 13.95
CA THR A 579 2.53 -1.19 14.34
C THR A 579 2.34 0.29 14.02
N GLY A 580 3.37 1.13 14.18
CA GLY A 580 3.35 2.52 13.77
C GLY A 580 3.19 2.69 12.26
N ALA A 581 3.90 1.87 11.47
CA ALA A 581 3.75 1.85 10.01
C ALA A 581 2.35 1.36 9.57
N PHE A 582 1.83 0.32 10.24
CA PHE A 582 0.45 -0.15 10.05
C PHE A 582 -0.56 0.98 10.33
N LEU A 583 -0.46 1.66 11.48
CA LEU A 583 -1.32 2.78 11.87
C LEU A 583 -1.25 3.91 10.84
N PHE A 584 -0.05 4.31 10.44
CA PHE A 584 0.17 5.40 9.48
C PHE A 584 -0.52 5.16 8.13
N ILE A 585 -0.49 3.91 7.65
CA ILE A 585 -1.11 3.48 6.40
C ILE A 585 -2.62 3.30 6.57
N ALA A 586 -3.07 2.56 7.58
CA ALA A 586 -4.47 2.25 7.79
C ALA A 586 -5.33 3.50 8.10
N ALA A 587 -4.74 4.52 8.74
CA ALA A 587 -5.38 5.83 8.92
C ALA A 587 -5.79 6.52 7.60
N ALA A 588 -5.22 6.14 6.46
CA ALA A 588 -5.60 6.66 5.16
C ALA A 588 -6.97 6.13 4.68
N PHE A 589 -7.30 4.88 5.03
CA PHE A 589 -8.55 4.23 4.63
C PHE A 589 -9.69 4.49 5.62
N VAL A 590 -9.36 4.54 6.91
CA VAL A 590 -10.33 4.49 8.02
C VAL A 590 -10.42 5.82 8.79
N GLY A 591 -9.46 6.72 8.59
CA GLY A 591 -9.27 7.90 9.43
C GLY A 591 -8.60 7.57 10.77
N ASN A 592 -8.28 8.60 11.55
CA ASN A 592 -7.71 8.46 12.89
C ASN A 592 -8.84 8.30 13.93
N VAL A 593 -9.38 7.09 14.03
CA VAL A 593 -10.52 6.75 14.92
C VAL A 593 -10.14 5.67 15.93
N TRP A 594 -10.90 5.51 17.02
CA TRP A 594 -10.54 4.56 18.09
C TRP A 594 -10.50 3.09 17.60
N GLN A 595 -11.32 2.74 16.61
CA GLN A 595 -11.36 1.42 15.96
C GLN A 595 -9.99 1.05 15.35
N LEU A 596 -9.29 2.03 14.76
CA LEU A 596 -7.94 1.85 14.21
C LEU A 596 -6.93 1.49 15.32
N TRP A 597 -6.98 2.19 16.45
CA TRP A 597 -6.09 1.95 17.59
C TRP A 597 -6.35 0.59 18.25
N VAL A 598 -7.62 0.19 18.40
CA VAL A 598 -7.96 -1.16 18.89
C VAL A 598 -7.53 -2.24 17.90
N ALA A 599 -7.74 -2.06 16.60
CA ALA A 599 -7.27 -3.00 15.58
C ALA A 599 -5.73 -3.15 15.60
N ALA A 600 -5.00 -2.04 15.77
CA ALA A 600 -3.54 -2.06 15.92
C ALA A 600 -3.09 -2.75 17.22
N LEU A 601 -3.81 -2.60 18.33
CA LEU A 601 -3.56 -3.33 19.57
C LEU A 601 -3.78 -4.84 19.39
N LEU A 602 -4.88 -5.24 18.74
CA LEU A 602 -5.15 -6.65 18.38
C LEU A 602 -4.08 -7.24 17.45
N PHE A 603 -3.45 -6.43 16.61
CA PHE A 603 -2.35 -6.84 15.74
C PHE A 603 -1.00 -6.97 16.48
N LEU A 604 -0.70 -6.04 17.39
CA LEU A 604 0.53 -5.99 18.18
C LEU A 604 0.57 -7.08 19.27
N LEU A 605 -0.54 -7.27 20.00
CA LEU A 605 -0.58 -8.05 21.23
C LEU A 605 -0.13 -9.52 21.07
N PRO A 606 -0.53 -10.29 20.03
CA PRO A 606 -0.04 -11.65 19.83
C PRO A 606 1.47 -11.72 19.59
N GLY A 607 2.07 -10.69 18.97
CA GLY A 607 3.51 -10.61 18.76
C GLY A 607 4.28 -10.45 20.07
N LEU A 608 3.79 -9.59 20.98
CA LEU A 608 4.38 -9.41 22.31
C LEU A 608 4.19 -10.67 23.18
N LEU A 609 3.00 -11.27 23.15
CA LEU A 609 2.72 -12.53 23.86
C LEU A 609 3.55 -13.72 23.34
N ALA A 610 4.01 -13.69 22.09
CA ALA A 610 4.90 -14.72 21.54
C ALA A 610 6.28 -14.75 22.23
N LEU A 611 6.77 -13.62 22.75
CA LEU A 611 8.00 -13.56 23.54
C LEU A 611 7.86 -14.33 24.87
N LEU A 612 6.66 -14.29 25.46
CA LEU A 612 6.29 -15.04 26.66
C LEU A 612 5.84 -16.49 26.35
N SER A 613 5.89 -16.93 25.09
CA SER A 613 5.26 -18.19 24.68
C SER A 613 5.81 -19.44 25.37
N HIS A 614 7.05 -19.39 25.86
CA HIS A 614 7.66 -20.43 26.69
C HIS A 614 6.85 -20.75 27.96
N ARG A 615 6.08 -19.78 28.49
CA ARG A 615 5.18 -19.97 29.65
C ARG A 615 3.88 -20.71 29.32
N PHE A 616 3.41 -20.66 28.07
CA PHE A 616 2.16 -21.34 27.69
C PHE A 616 2.40 -22.82 27.37
N LYS A 617 1.56 -23.70 27.91
CA LYS A 617 1.64 -25.15 27.66
C LYS A 617 1.37 -25.47 26.18
N ASN A 618 2.29 -26.16 25.50
CA ASN A 618 2.09 -26.58 24.11
C ASN A 618 1.02 -27.68 23.99
N SER A 619 0.19 -27.62 22.94
CA SER A 619 -0.85 -28.58 22.61
C SER A 619 -0.65 -29.15 21.19
N PRO A 620 -0.04 -30.34 21.06
CA PRO A 620 0.18 -30.97 19.75
C PRO A 620 -1.10 -31.34 18.99
N ALA A 621 -2.23 -31.52 19.70
CA ALA A 621 -3.53 -31.76 19.08
C ALA A 621 -4.05 -30.49 18.38
N LEU A 622 -3.83 -29.33 19.00
CA LEU A 622 -4.21 -28.04 18.44
C LEU A 622 -3.32 -27.67 17.23
N TRP A 623 -2.01 -27.95 17.34
CA TRP A 623 -1.05 -27.83 16.23
C TRP A 623 -1.47 -28.59 14.97
N GLN A 624 -2.15 -29.75 15.09
CA GLN A 624 -2.64 -30.48 13.93
C GLN A 624 -3.81 -29.77 13.23
N VAL A 625 -4.65 -29.03 13.96
CA VAL A 625 -5.92 -28.48 13.46
C VAL A 625 -5.79 -27.05 12.90
N ILE A 626 -5.01 -26.17 13.54
CA ILE A 626 -4.92 -24.76 13.09
C ILE A 626 -4.37 -24.69 11.66
N PRO A 627 -5.07 -24.04 10.70
CA PRO A 627 -4.59 -23.94 9.32
C PRO A 627 -3.30 -23.11 9.22
N ASP A 628 -2.54 -23.35 8.16
CA ASP A 628 -1.25 -22.69 7.90
C ASP A 628 -1.11 -22.44 6.39
N GLY A 629 -0.34 -21.43 5.98
CA GLY A 629 -0.17 -21.05 4.57
C GLY A 629 -1.49 -20.74 3.83
N VAL A 630 -1.66 -21.27 2.62
CA VAL A 630 -2.83 -20.98 1.75
C VAL A 630 -4.19 -21.29 2.42
N PRO A 631 -4.40 -22.44 3.11
CA PRO A 631 -5.61 -22.65 3.91
C PRO A 631 -5.92 -21.57 4.96
N LEU A 632 -4.90 -20.97 5.59
CA LEU A 632 -5.11 -19.87 6.55
C LEU A 632 -5.53 -18.58 5.82
N PHE A 633 -4.90 -18.29 4.67
CA PHE A 633 -5.27 -17.16 3.82
C PHE A 633 -6.72 -17.27 3.31
N VAL A 634 -7.12 -18.44 2.79
CA VAL A 634 -8.51 -18.71 2.38
C VAL A 634 -9.48 -18.53 3.54
N LEU A 635 -9.14 -19.02 4.73
CA LEU A 635 -9.98 -18.85 5.92
C LEU A 635 -10.12 -17.37 6.30
N MET A 636 -9.07 -16.56 6.18
CA MET A 636 -9.11 -15.12 6.42
C MET A 636 -9.98 -14.39 5.38
N LEU A 637 -9.91 -14.75 4.09
CA LEU A 637 -10.81 -14.20 3.07
C LEU A 637 -12.28 -14.55 3.35
N VAL A 638 -12.57 -15.80 3.73
CA VAL A 638 -13.93 -16.23 4.11
C VAL A 638 -14.43 -15.46 5.34
N PHE A 639 -13.59 -15.26 6.37
CA PHE A 639 -13.96 -14.45 7.53
C PHE A 639 -14.17 -12.97 7.18
N GLY A 640 -13.31 -12.39 6.33
CA GLY A 640 -13.46 -11.00 5.88
C GLY A 640 -14.78 -10.77 5.14
N LEU A 641 -15.11 -11.67 4.20
CA LEU A 641 -16.37 -11.64 3.46
C LEU A 641 -17.58 -11.89 4.36
N LEU A 642 -17.49 -12.82 5.32
CA LEU A 642 -18.56 -13.09 6.29
C LEU A 642 -18.80 -11.91 7.25
N VAL A 643 -17.73 -11.29 7.77
CA VAL A 643 -17.82 -10.07 8.60
C VAL A 643 -18.45 -8.95 7.79
N SER A 644 -18.00 -8.74 6.55
CA SER A 644 -18.53 -7.71 5.66
C SER A 644 -20.03 -7.89 5.40
N LEU A 645 -20.48 -9.10 5.03
CA LEU A 645 -21.90 -9.41 4.83
C LEU A 645 -22.76 -9.21 6.08
N ILE A 646 -22.27 -9.61 7.27
CA ILE A 646 -23.02 -9.44 8.52
C ILE A 646 -23.16 -7.95 8.86
N LEU A 647 -22.07 -7.18 8.77
CA LEU A 647 -22.08 -5.77 9.10
C LEU A 647 -22.85 -4.93 8.07
N ALA A 648 -22.77 -5.25 6.78
CA ALA A 648 -23.55 -4.57 5.74
C ALA A 648 -25.05 -4.71 5.98
N ASN A 649 -25.50 -5.92 6.34
CA ASN A 649 -26.90 -6.20 6.70
C ASN A 649 -27.34 -5.56 8.03
N ALA A 650 -26.40 -5.21 8.92
CA ALA A 650 -26.69 -4.71 10.27
C ALA A 650 -26.61 -3.18 10.40
N LEU A 651 -25.71 -2.53 9.63
CA LEU A 651 -25.38 -1.11 9.76
C LEU A 651 -25.75 -0.28 8.52
N GLY A 652 -25.90 -0.91 7.34
CA GLY A 652 -26.06 -0.20 6.08
C GLY A 652 -24.79 0.49 5.58
N ASP A 653 -24.90 1.25 4.48
CA ASP A 653 -23.77 1.91 3.81
C ASP A 653 -23.44 3.28 4.44
N VAL A 654 -22.99 3.24 5.70
CA VAL A 654 -22.59 4.43 6.49
C VAL A 654 -21.08 4.46 6.77
N PRO A 655 -20.44 5.62 7.00
CA PRO A 655 -19.02 5.67 7.31
C PRO A 655 -18.60 4.79 8.51
N ASP A 656 -19.45 4.70 9.53
CA ASP A 656 -19.24 3.84 10.70
C ASP A 656 -19.19 2.35 10.34
N PHE A 657 -19.85 1.90 9.27
CA PHE A 657 -19.78 0.53 8.78
C PHE A 657 -18.37 0.18 8.31
N ALA A 658 -17.73 1.05 7.51
CA ALA A 658 -16.36 0.83 7.06
C ALA A 658 -15.35 0.80 8.23
N GLN A 659 -15.49 1.73 9.19
CA GLN A 659 -14.64 1.77 10.40
C GLN A 659 -14.82 0.54 11.30
N THR A 660 -16.07 0.11 11.46
CA THR A 660 -16.42 -1.06 12.28
C THR A 660 -15.99 -2.36 11.59
N GLN A 661 -16.11 -2.46 10.26
CA GLN A 661 -15.61 -3.60 9.49
C GLN A 661 -14.10 -3.76 9.64
N PHE A 662 -13.33 -2.67 9.57
CA PHE A 662 -11.88 -2.72 9.73
C PHE A 662 -11.45 -3.35 11.07
N LEU A 663 -12.11 -2.96 12.17
CA LEU A 663 -11.88 -3.56 13.49
C LEU A 663 -12.27 -5.04 13.51
N TRP A 664 -13.47 -5.39 13.05
CA TRP A 664 -13.94 -6.79 13.09
C TRP A 664 -13.16 -7.72 12.17
N MET A 665 -12.57 -7.24 11.07
CA MET A 665 -11.65 -8.02 10.23
C MET A 665 -10.35 -8.41 10.95
N ALA A 666 -9.90 -7.64 11.95
CA ALA A 666 -8.71 -7.98 12.74
C ALA A 666 -8.97 -9.12 13.76
N VAL A 667 -10.21 -9.25 14.26
CA VAL A 667 -10.56 -10.17 15.36
C VAL A 667 -10.31 -11.66 15.03
N PRO A 668 -10.73 -12.23 13.87
CA PRO A 668 -10.43 -13.63 13.53
C PRO A 668 -8.93 -13.93 13.46
N GLY A 669 -8.15 -12.98 12.94
CA GLY A 669 -6.68 -13.06 12.90
C GLY A 669 -6.07 -13.13 14.29
N PHE A 670 -6.45 -12.17 15.14
CA PHE A 670 -6.04 -12.12 16.55
C PHE A 670 -6.35 -13.43 17.30
N LEU A 671 -7.56 -13.97 17.16
CA LEU A 671 -7.97 -15.21 17.82
C LEU A 671 -7.13 -16.41 17.37
N LEU A 672 -6.83 -16.54 16.07
CA LEU A 672 -5.94 -17.60 15.58
C LEU A 672 -4.48 -17.40 16.02
N ALA A 673 -4.02 -16.16 16.15
CA ALA A 673 -2.68 -15.86 16.63
C ALA A 673 -2.51 -16.23 18.12
N LEU A 674 -3.50 -15.92 18.97
CA LEU A 674 -3.55 -16.40 20.35
C LEU A 674 -3.56 -17.94 20.43
N LEU A 675 -4.39 -18.59 19.59
CA LEU A 675 -4.45 -20.05 19.52
C LEU A 675 -3.11 -20.66 19.07
N GLY A 676 -2.37 -19.94 18.22
CA GLY A 676 -1.01 -20.25 17.78
C GLY A 676 0.04 -20.28 18.91
N LEU A 677 -0.10 -19.46 19.96
CA LEU A 677 0.78 -19.46 21.13
C LEU A 677 0.77 -20.79 21.90
N VAL A 678 -0.36 -21.50 21.84
CA VAL A 678 -0.58 -22.81 22.46
C VAL A 678 -0.28 -23.95 21.46
N ALA A 679 -0.37 -23.69 20.17
CA ALA A 679 -0.20 -24.66 19.09
C ALA A 679 1.16 -24.53 18.39
N ARG A 680 2.25 -24.63 19.16
CA ARG A 680 3.61 -24.32 18.70
C ARG A 680 4.26 -25.48 17.95
N GLU A 681 4.28 -26.65 18.57
CA GLU A 681 5.06 -27.80 18.10
C GLU A 681 4.23 -29.09 17.95
N PRO A 682 4.56 -29.96 16.98
CA PRO A 682 3.99 -31.29 16.85
C PRO A 682 4.45 -32.22 17.99
N LYS A 683 3.92 -33.45 18.00
CA LYS A 683 4.60 -34.53 18.74
C LYS A 683 5.91 -34.87 18.01
N ALA A 684 6.94 -35.28 18.74
CA ALA A 684 8.23 -35.67 18.15
C ALA A 684 8.03 -36.69 17.01
N GLY A 685 8.58 -36.39 15.83
CA GLY A 685 8.45 -37.21 14.62
C GLY A 685 7.10 -37.15 13.88
N ASP A 686 6.10 -36.43 14.39
CA ASP A 686 4.81 -36.26 13.72
C ASP A 686 4.83 -35.07 12.72
N THR A 687 4.08 -35.20 11.64
CA THR A 687 3.90 -34.16 10.62
C THR A 687 2.44 -33.76 10.53
N ARG A 688 2.13 -32.67 9.83
CA ARG A 688 0.74 -32.26 9.59
C ARG A 688 -0.05 -33.43 8.98
N TRP A 689 -1.24 -33.69 9.49
CA TRP A 689 -2.05 -34.84 9.09
C TRP A 689 -2.25 -34.95 7.56
N TYR A 690 -2.33 -33.81 6.87
CA TYR A 690 -2.47 -33.73 5.41
C TYR A 690 -1.16 -33.97 4.64
N THR A 691 0.02 -33.79 5.23
CA THR A 691 1.32 -34.09 4.58
C THR A 691 1.81 -35.52 4.82
N ARG A 692 1.05 -36.33 5.57
CA ARG A 692 1.37 -37.75 5.79
C ARG A 692 1.33 -38.54 4.47
N PRO A 693 2.18 -39.57 4.26
CA PRO A 693 2.29 -40.26 2.97
C PRO A 693 0.96 -40.82 2.43
N ASN A 694 0.10 -41.33 3.31
CA ASN A 694 -1.24 -41.85 2.97
C ASN A 694 -2.23 -40.76 2.53
N MET A 695 -2.02 -39.49 2.90
CA MET A 695 -2.89 -38.36 2.57
C MET A 695 -2.40 -37.55 1.35
N THR A 696 -1.41 -38.05 0.60
CA THR A 696 -0.84 -37.37 -0.58
C THR A 696 -1.91 -36.89 -1.58
N MET A 697 -2.98 -37.67 -1.82
CA MET A 697 -4.06 -37.25 -2.72
C MET A 697 -4.91 -36.11 -2.14
N VAL A 698 -5.15 -36.11 -0.82
CA VAL A 698 -5.85 -35.02 -0.12
C VAL A 698 -5.01 -33.74 -0.16
N TYR A 699 -3.69 -33.83 0.04
CA TYR A 699 -2.79 -32.69 -0.10
C TYR A 699 -2.84 -32.08 -1.51
N ARG A 700 -2.75 -32.90 -2.56
CA ARG A 700 -2.72 -32.42 -3.94
C ARG A 700 -4.06 -31.84 -4.40
N VAL A 701 -5.14 -32.60 -4.26
CA VAL A 701 -6.48 -32.18 -4.70
C VAL A 701 -6.99 -31.05 -3.80
N GLY A 702 -6.84 -31.17 -2.48
CA GLY A 702 -7.19 -30.12 -1.53
C GLY A 702 -6.39 -28.83 -1.74
N GLY A 703 -5.11 -28.92 -2.08
CA GLY A 703 -4.29 -27.76 -2.44
C GLY A 703 -4.79 -27.04 -3.69
N VAL A 704 -5.19 -27.77 -4.73
CA VAL A 704 -5.80 -27.19 -5.95
C VAL A 704 -7.16 -26.56 -5.64
N VAL A 705 -8.02 -27.23 -4.87
CA VAL A 705 -9.33 -26.68 -4.47
C VAL A 705 -9.18 -25.42 -3.63
N MET A 706 -8.24 -25.40 -2.67
CA MET A 706 -7.93 -24.20 -1.86
C MET A 706 -7.38 -23.06 -2.72
N LEU A 707 -6.55 -23.36 -3.73
CA LEU A 707 -6.05 -22.34 -4.66
C LEU A 707 -7.17 -21.74 -5.52
N ILE A 708 -8.06 -22.58 -6.08
CA ILE A 708 -9.22 -22.11 -6.85
C ILE A 708 -10.13 -21.26 -5.97
N LEU A 709 -10.42 -21.69 -4.74
CA LEU A 709 -11.22 -20.95 -3.79
C LEU A 709 -10.55 -19.62 -3.40
N ALA A 710 -9.23 -19.59 -3.20
CA ALA A 710 -8.47 -18.37 -2.98
C ALA A 710 -8.62 -17.40 -4.15
N CYS A 711 -8.45 -17.87 -5.39
CA CYS A 711 -8.59 -17.04 -6.59
C CYS A 711 -10.02 -16.51 -6.78
N VAL A 712 -11.05 -17.33 -6.54
CA VAL A 712 -12.45 -16.89 -6.65
C VAL A 712 -12.77 -15.82 -5.61
N LEU A 713 -12.39 -16.04 -4.35
CA LEU A 713 -12.60 -15.06 -3.28
C LEU A 713 -11.81 -13.76 -3.52
N ALA A 714 -10.58 -13.86 -4.01
CA ALA A 714 -9.70 -12.73 -4.32
C ALA A 714 -10.05 -11.97 -5.63
N ILE A 715 -11.14 -12.37 -6.31
CA ILE A 715 -11.76 -11.66 -7.44
C ILE A 715 -13.13 -11.07 -7.04
N GLN A 716 -13.77 -11.64 -6.01
CA GLN A 716 -15.05 -11.17 -5.46
C GLN A 716 -14.87 -10.03 -4.44
N VAL A 717 -13.70 -10.01 -3.79
CA VAL A 717 -13.13 -8.88 -3.05
C VAL A 717 -12.29 -8.05 -4.01
#